data_AF-A0A9D2HFP5-F1
#
_entry.id   AF-A0A9D2HFP5-F1
#
_cell.length_a   1.000
_cell.length_b   1.000
_cell.length_c   1.000
_cell.angle_alpha   90.00
_cell.angle_beta   90.00
_cell.angle_gamma   90.00
#
_symmetry.space_group_name_H-M   'P 1'
#
loop_
_entity.id
_entity.type
_entity.pdbx_description
1 polymer ?
#
loop_
_entity_poly.entity_id
_entity_poly.type
_entity_poly.pdbx_seq_one_letter_code
_entity_poly.pdbx_strand_id
1 'polypeptide(L)'
;MRTFKIGSEEIKFDDDFEFYNHYVNDLFAIAYESMHIFENEIAKIDDINKLIDETPEIANSLINEAVSYCIDVLIDNEIYDYDVKRFWEEYGDIIDYEESEEFQELNGGYQSIQTSERVHQEEKDSYRNSRSHWEGGGFGISGAIKGAINAGALNMVTGAYRGLVDSFVDSSDRRKFNKMRNALLTEENLDNLAQGLWNNIAAFVTQSLAQILEERTGRNADRILRRGANKAEAIFNNLDRIKDSDKQRKLIKEIIELDPYELSYLAYFEDNSDRIGLDQAEILEIFQYLNAYGYQCFKMDKISEELESITNNTELSPIEKRDKITEILVKNKYIDINYNILIQDNNIVISEIEGFIGLLAIYEIRQCSIRFRGKNELSYYDRVELKNTIEESLKKYRILKSYKPVELKEEYVDMFTGIIELLNKTKKQILIDEKEIRTVRGREFATIEEAECYRKEVSRFDTICSEARERKTSQQFSDLIQKLKNEKFQSKEICDYIVQLEKEQKRLEKEEKEQCLTVGKIKFETFEEADCYRKEKEKWDKKLDNCKEYLGLKPLVTQDIDFVYKELMAEGFTSKILLEKLNIILKIRDIYQKVDSLKAGTRLTEEKQYIICESCGSRINPCSKFCPMCGKPIVMKITCPKCGYKCESSAKFCGMCGNKLM
;
A
#
# COMPACT_ATOMS: atom_id res chain seq x y z
N MET A 1 14.76 56.84 -22.89
CA MET A 1 15.83 56.25 -23.72
C MET A 1 16.67 55.32 -22.87
N ARG A 2 16.69 54.03 -23.21
CA ARG A 2 17.47 52.98 -22.54
C ARG A 2 18.68 52.61 -23.38
N THR A 3 19.78 52.26 -22.74
CA THR A 3 21.06 51.98 -23.42
C THR A 3 21.65 50.69 -22.90
N PHE A 4 22.13 49.85 -23.82
CA PHE A 4 22.81 48.59 -23.54
C PHE A 4 24.19 48.57 -24.18
N LYS A 5 25.15 47.91 -23.54
CA LYS A 5 26.49 47.71 -24.11
C LYS A 5 26.51 46.48 -25.00
N ILE A 6 27.36 46.54 -26.03
CA ILE A 6 27.70 45.38 -26.85
C ILE A 6 29.17 45.52 -27.30
N GLY A 7 30.07 44.98 -26.48
CA GLY A 7 31.51 45.22 -26.60
C GLY A 7 31.86 46.71 -26.47
N SER A 8 32.44 47.28 -27.53
CA SER A 8 32.78 48.72 -27.58
C SER A 8 31.64 49.62 -28.05
N GLU A 9 30.52 49.04 -28.48
CA GLU A 9 29.38 49.76 -29.02
C GLU A 9 28.27 49.88 -27.97
N GLU A 10 27.34 50.81 -28.21
CA GLU A 10 26.14 51.01 -27.39
C GLU A 10 24.89 50.96 -28.26
N ILE A 11 23.93 50.12 -27.90
CA ILE A 11 22.59 50.05 -28.50
C ILE A 11 21.66 51.00 -27.76
N LYS A 12 20.86 51.77 -28.49
CA LYS A 12 19.93 52.74 -27.91
C LYS A 12 18.48 52.48 -28.34
N PHE A 13 17.63 52.39 -27.33
CA PHE A 13 16.18 52.30 -27.49
C PHE A 13 15.57 53.64 -27.09
N ASP A 14 14.92 54.29 -28.06
CA ASP A 14 14.28 55.60 -27.89
C ASP A 14 12.93 55.48 -27.17
N ASP A 15 12.32 56.63 -26.83
CA ASP A 15 11.09 56.65 -26.02
C ASP A 15 9.89 56.06 -26.76
N ASP A 16 9.88 56.07 -28.10
CA ASP A 16 8.84 55.41 -28.89
C ASP A 16 9.02 53.90 -28.82
N PHE A 17 10.24 53.39 -28.94
CA PHE A 17 10.51 51.97 -28.72
C PHE A 17 10.13 51.53 -27.30
N GLU A 18 10.51 52.28 -26.27
CA GLU A 18 10.15 51.95 -24.88
C GLU A 18 8.63 51.90 -24.69
N PHE A 19 7.89 52.78 -25.35
CA PHE A 19 6.42 52.79 -25.33
C PHE A 19 5.84 51.48 -25.88
N TYR A 20 6.33 51.01 -27.02
CA TYR A 20 5.86 49.75 -27.60
C TYR A 20 6.40 48.52 -26.89
N ASN A 21 7.65 48.53 -26.42
CA ASN A 21 8.32 47.35 -25.88
C ASN A 21 7.60 46.76 -24.67
N HIS A 22 6.93 47.59 -23.86
CA HIS A 22 6.08 47.10 -22.79
C HIS A 22 4.93 46.21 -23.32
N TYR A 23 4.15 46.70 -24.29
CA TYR A 23 3.04 45.95 -24.88
C TYR A 23 3.51 44.72 -25.66
N VAL A 24 4.67 44.79 -26.32
CA VAL A 24 5.26 43.64 -27.02
C VAL A 24 5.63 42.54 -26.01
N ASN A 25 6.23 42.88 -24.87
CA ASN A 25 6.56 41.88 -23.84
C ASN A 25 5.32 41.22 -23.25
N ASP A 26 4.26 42.00 -23.02
CA ASP A 26 2.96 41.48 -22.56
C ASP A 26 2.35 40.53 -23.59
N LEU A 27 2.31 40.91 -24.87
CA LEU A 27 1.81 40.05 -25.94
C LEU A 27 2.66 38.80 -26.17
N PHE A 28 3.98 38.89 -25.97
CA PHE A 28 4.85 37.71 -26.01
C PHE A 28 4.53 36.76 -24.86
N ALA A 29 4.30 37.27 -23.65
CA ALA A 29 3.85 36.44 -22.53
C ALA A 29 2.52 35.74 -22.86
N ILE A 30 1.53 36.49 -23.38
CA ILE A 30 0.24 35.92 -23.83
C ILE A 30 0.46 34.87 -24.92
N ALA A 31 1.35 35.11 -25.88
CA ALA A 31 1.65 34.17 -26.96
C ALA A 31 2.25 32.87 -26.44
N TYR A 32 3.24 32.93 -25.52
CA TYR A 32 3.82 31.74 -24.90
C TYR A 32 2.79 30.95 -24.09
N GLU A 33 1.98 31.63 -23.27
CA GLU A 33 0.94 30.97 -22.48
C GLU A 33 -0.13 30.33 -23.38
N SER A 34 -0.58 31.05 -24.40
CA SER A 34 -1.53 30.56 -25.39
C SER A 34 -0.97 29.34 -26.14
N MET A 35 0.30 29.39 -26.56
CA MET A 35 0.97 28.26 -27.21
C MET A 35 0.96 27.02 -26.33
N HIS A 36 1.30 27.15 -25.04
CA HIS A 36 1.31 26.02 -24.12
C HIS A 36 -0.10 25.47 -23.83
N ILE A 37 -1.10 26.34 -23.68
CA ILE A 37 -2.49 25.92 -23.52
C ILE A 37 -2.97 25.17 -24.77
N PHE A 38 -2.68 25.73 -25.94
CA PHE A 38 -3.05 25.18 -27.23
C PHE A 38 -2.44 23.80 -27.46
N GLU A 39 -1.13 23.66 -27.26
CA GLU A 39 -0.39 22.39 -27.34
C GLU A 39 -1.04 21.31 -26.47
N ASN A 40 -1.35 21.65 -25.21
CA ASN A 40 -2.03 20.74 -24.29
C ASN A 40 -3.45 20.35 -24.75
N GLU A 41 -4.21 21.26 -25.37
CA GLU A 41 -5.55 20.94 -25.88
C GLU A 41 -5.49 20.07 -27.13
N ILE A 42 -4.64 20.40 -28.11
CA ILE A 42 -4.53 19.63 -29.36
C ILE A 42 -3.90 18.24 -29.13
N ALA A 43 -3.02 18.08 -28.14
CA ALA A 43 -2.43 16.79 -27.78
C ALA A 43 -3.47 15.77 -27.28
N LYS A 44 -4.65 16.22 -26.82
CA LYS A 44 -5.75 15.33 -26.41
C LYS A 44 -6.53 14.77 -27.60
N ILE A 45 -6.29 15.26 -28.81
CA ILE A 45 -7.04 14.89 -30.01
C ILE A 45 -6.34 13.72 -30.72
N ASP A 46 -6.98 12.54 -30.65
CA ASP A 46 -6.44 11.28 -31.20
C ASP A 46 -6.91 10.96 -32.63
N ASP A 47 -7.66 11.87 -33.24
CA ASP A 47 -8.20 11.73 -34.60
C ASP A 47 -7.89 12.97 -35.44
N ILE A 48 -7.21 12.75 -36.56
CA ILE A 48 -6.77 13.81 -37.47
C ILE A 48 -7.91 14.62 -38.08
N ASN A 49 -9.10 14.02 -38.28
CA ASN A 49 -10.23 14.80 -38.83
C ASN A 49 -10.70 15.80 -37.78
N LYS A 50 -10.83 15.36 -36.52
CA LYS A 50 -11.12 16.26 -35.40
C LYS A 50 -10.03 17.31 -35.22
N LEU A 51 -8.75 16.93 -35.36
CA LEU A 51 -7.65 17.88 -35.23
C LEU A 51 -7.81 19.01 -36.27
N ILE A 52 -8.01 18.68 -37.55
CA ILE A 52 -8.20 19.68 -38.61
C ILE A 52 -9.45 20.54 -38.35
N ASP A 53 -10.55 19.95 -37.88
CA ASP A 53 -11.81 20.67 -37.67
C ASP A 53 -11.80 21.56 -36.40
N GLU A 54 -11.19 21.10 -35.30
CA GLU A 54 -11.25 21.76 -33.99
C GLU A 54 -10.08 22.74 -33.75
N THR A 55 -8.91 22.52 -34.38
CA THR A 55 -7.71 23.34 -34.16
C THR A 55 -7.92 24.84 -34.43
N PRO A 56 -8.54 25.25 -35.56
CA PRO A 56 -8.78 26.67 -35.82
C PRO A 56 -9.67 27.33 -34.78
N GLU A 57 -10.70 26.65 -34.29
CA GLU A 57 -11.60 27.19 -33.26
C GLU A 57 -10.85 27.40 -31.94
N ILE A 58 -10.02 26.44 -31.53
CA ILE A 58 -9.19 26.55 -30.32
C ILE A 58 -8.20 27.71 -30.46
N ALA A 59 -7.48 27.78 -31.58
CA ALA A 59 -6.50 28.84 -31.84
C ALA A 59 -7.15 30.23 -31.87
N ASN A 60 -8.24 30.39 -32.61
CA ASN A 60 -8.95 31.66 -32.73
C ASN A 60 -9.57 32.10 -31.40
N SER A 61 -9.93 31.17 -30.50
CA SER A 61 -10.33 31.53 -29.13
C SER A 61 -9.19 32.20 -28.36
N LEU A 62 -7.96 31.67 -28.45
CA LEU A 62 -6.79 32.21 -27.77
C LEU A 62 -6.32 33.53 -28.42
N ILE A 63 -6.38 33.62 -29.75
CA ILE A 63 -6.13 34.88 -30.47
C ILE A 63 -7.11 35.96 -30.02
N ASN A 64 -8.39 35.62 -29.80
CA ASN A 64 -9.37 36.58 -29.28
C ASN A 64 -9.04 37.11 -27.87
N GLU A 65 -8.38 36.32 -27.03
CA GLU A 65 -7.89 36.80 -25.73
C GLU A 65 -6.77 37.84 -25.92
N ALA A 66 -5.83 37.59 -26.84
CA ALA A 66 -4.79 38.56 -27.21
C ALA A 66 -5.36 39.84 -27.87
N VAL A 67 -6.36 39.70 -28.74
CA VAL A 67 -7.07 40.84 -29.34
C VAL A 67 -7.81 41.63 -28.27
N SER A 68 -8.42 40.97 -27.29
CA SER A 68 -9.08 41.66 -26.17
C SER A 68 -8.09 42.50 -25.36
N TYR A 69 -6.91 41.97 -25.07
CA TYR A 69 -5.81 42.75 -24.48
C TYR A 69 -5.43 43.95 -25.37
N CYS A 70 -5.35 43.77 -26.69
CA CYS A 70 -5.09 44.88 -27.61
C CYS A 70 -6.16 45.97 -27.53
N ILE A 71 -7.45 45.61 -27.39
CA ILE A 71 -8.54 46.59 -27.19
C ILE A 71 -8.33 47.36 -25.87
N ASP A 72 -7.97 46.68 -24.78
CA ASP A 72 -7.69 47.33 -23.50
C ASP A 72 -6.52 48.33 -23.64
N VAL A 73 -5.44 47.94 -24.32
CA VAL A 73 -4.31 48.84 -24.63
C VAL A 73 -4.76 50.05 -25.45
N LEU A 74 -5.61 49.86 -26.47
CA LEU A 74 -6.13 50.97 -27.27
C LEU A 74 -6.97 51.94 -26.42
N ILE A 75 -7.83 51.42 -25.54
CA ILE A 75 -8.64 52.22 -24.60
C ILE A 75 -7.75 53.02 -23.65
N ASP A 76 -6.70 52.40 -23.11
CA ASP A 76 -5.73 53.04 -22.21
C ASP A 76 -4.94 54.16 -22.91
N ASN A 77 -4.81 54.09 -24.24
CA ASN A 77 -4.22 55.12 -25.08
C ASN A 77 -5.26 56.09 -25.70
N GLU A 78 -6.46 56.16 -25.12
CA GLU A 78 -7.57 57.04 -25.51
C GLU A 78 -8.13 56.79 -26.93
N ILE A 79 -7.98 55.57 -27.45
CA ILE A 79 -8.51 55.11 -28.75
C ILE A 79 -9.74 54.23 -28.49
N TYR A 80 -10.92 54.84 -28.55
CA TYR A 80 -12.19 54.20 -28.17
C TYR A 80 -13.01 53.65 -29.35
N ASP A 81 -12.53 53.83 -30.58
CA ASP A 81 -13.28 53.45 -31.79
C ASP A 81 -12.98 52.03 -32.28
N TYR A 82 -12.26 51.21 -31.49
CA TYR A 82 -12.05 49.79 -31.72
C TYR A 82 -12.79 48.94 -30.69
N ASP A 83 -13.45 47.90 -31.20
CA ASP A 83 -13.85 46.72 -30.46
C ASP A 83 -13.25 45.48 -31.15
N VAL A 84 -13.41 44.30 -30.53
CA VAL A 84 -12.92 43.04 -31.10
C VAL A 84 -13.42 42.84 -32.53
N LYS A 85 -14.68 43.18 -32.81
CA LYS A 85 -15.28 43.00 -34.13
C LYS A 85 -14.56 43.84 -35.19
N ARG A 86 -14.34 45.13 -34.92
CA ARG A 86 -13.64 46.02 -35.85
C ARG A 86 -12.20 45.59 -36.07
N PHE A 87 -11.52 45.11 -35.02
CA PHE A 87 -10.16 44.60 -35.14
C PHE A 87 -10.11 43.45 -36.16
N TRP A 88 -11.02 42.48 -36.06
CA TRP A 88 -11.14 41.39 -37.04
C TRP A 88 -11.57 41.86 -38.44
N GLU A 89 -12.45 42.85 -38.55
CA GLU A 89 -12.84 43.41 -39.86
C GLU A 89 -11.67 44.05 -40.61
N GLU A 90 -10.69 44.62 -39.89
CA GLU A 90 -9.53 45.29 -40.49
C GLU A 90 -8.30 44.37 -40.64
N TYR A 91 -8.07 43.46 -39.69
CA TYR A 91 -6.84 42.65 -39.61
C TYR A 91 -7.07 41.14 -39.73
N GLY A 92 -8.32 40.68 -39.86
CA GLY A 92 -8.69 39.26 -39.90
C GLY A 92 -7.94 38.47 -40.97
N ASP A 93 -7.76 39.03 -42.17
CA ASP A 93 -7.04 38.38 -43.27
C ASP A 93 -5.57 38.05 -42.94
N ILE A 94 -5.00 38.70 -41.93
CA ILE A 94 -3.59 38.52 -41.50
C ILE A 94 -3.49 37.69 -40.23
N ILE A 95 -4.47 37.82 -39.32
CA ILE A 95 -4.46 37.15 -38.01
C ILE A 95 -5.32 35.89 -37.95
N ASP A 96 -6.02 35.50 -39.03
CA ASP A 96 -6.75 34.23 -39.05
C ASP A 96 -5.77 33.05 -38.97
N TYR A 97 -5.95 32.22 -37.96
CA TYR A 97 -5.10 31.04 -37.75
C TYR A 97 -5.17 30.05 -38.92
N GLU A 98 -6.33 29.95 -39.60
CA GLU A 98 -6.47 29.05 -40.74
C GLU A 98 -5.52 29.42 -41.87
N GLU A 99 -5.13 30.69 -42.00
CA GLU A 99 -4.21 31.17 -43.04
C GLU A 99 -2.73 31.01 -42.66
N SER A 100 -2.43 30.48 -41.45
CA SER A 100 -1.06 30.18 -41.05
C SER A 100 -0.40 29.12 -41.95
N GLU A 101 0.89 29.28 -42.22
CA GLU A 101 1.65 28.35 -43.06
C GLU A 101 1.65 26.94 -42.45
N GLU A 102 1.79 26.85 -41.13
CA GLU A 102 1.87 25.61 -40.38
C GLU A 102 0.54 24.83 -40.43
N PHE A 103 -0.60 25.50 -40.28
CA PHE A 103 -1.90 24.85 -40.44
C PHE A 103 -2.17 24.45 -41.89
N GLN A 104 -1.86 25.33 -42.85
CA GLN A 104 -2.07 25.05 -44.27
C GLN A 104 -1.20 23.90 -44.79
N GLU A 105 0.00 23.72 -44.27
CA GLU A 105 0.85 22.58 -44.63
C GLU A 105 0.22 21.26 -44.16
N LEU A 106 -0.21 21.19 -42.89
CA LEU A 106 -0.87 20.00 -42.35
C LEU A 106 -2.21 19.71 -43.04
N ASN A 107 -3.06 20.73 -43.20
CA ASN A 107 -4.35 20.60 -43.87
C ASN A 107 -4.16 20.21 -45.34
N GLY A 108 -3.22 20.83 -46.05
CA GLY A 108 -2.85 20.45 -47.42
C GLY A 108 -2.40 18.99 -47.51
N GLY A 109 -1.62 18.52 -46.53
CA GLY A 109 -1.23 17.12 -46.36
C GLY A 109 -2.44 16.19 -46.22
N TYR A 110 -3.35 16.55 -45.32
CA TYR A 110 -4.60 15.83 -45.06
C TYR A 110 -5.52 15.77 -46.29
N GLN A 111 -5.77 16.90 -46.94
CA GLN A 111 -6.60 17.02 -48.15
C GLN A 111 -6.01 16.23 -49.32
N SER A 112 -4.68 16.16 -49.42
CA SER A 112 -4.01 15.35 -50.44
C SER A 112 -4.29 13.85 -50.26
N ILE A 113 -4.31 13.36 -49.02
CA ILE A 113 -4.68 11.96 -48.71
C ILE A 113 -6.16 11.70 -48.98
N GLN A 114 -7.06 12.62 -48.60
CA GLN A 114 -8.49 12.51 -48.91
C GLN A 114 -8.73 12.44 -50.42
N THR A 115 -8.04 13.29 -51.19
CA THR A 115 -8.10 13.28 -52.65
C THR A 115 -7.65 11.93 -53.21
N SER A 116 -6.58 11.37 -52.67
CA SER A 116 -6.12 10.03 -53.05
C SER A 116 -7.12 8.92 -52.71
N GLU A 117 -7.83 9.01 -51.58
CA GLU A 117 -8.90 8.07 -51.23
C GLU A 117 -10.05 8.12 -52.24
N ARG A 118 -10.42 9.33 -52.67
CA ARG A 118 -11.45 9.55 -53.70
C ARG A 118 -11.02 8.99 -55.06
N VAL A 119 -9.80 9.29 -55.51
CA VAL A 119 -9.24 8.77 -56.77
C VAL A 119 -9.24 7.25 -56.77
N HIS A 120 -8.78 6.62 -55.68
CA HIS A 120 -8.81 5.16 -55.52
C HIS A 120 -10.22 4.59 -55.63
N GLN A 121 -11.21 5.23 -55.00
CA GLN A 121 -12.60 4.78 -55.06
C GLN A 121 -13.20 4.91 -56.47
N GLU A 122 -12.93 6.04 -57.16
CA GLU A 122 -13.35 6.29 -58.54
C GLU A 122 -12.77 5.25 -59.51
N GLU A 123 -11.48 4.92 -59.38
CA GLU A 123 -10.85 3.88 -60.19
C GLU A 123 -11.50 2.52 -59.97
N LYS A 124 -11.72 2.11 -58.71
CA LYS A 124 -12.38 0.84 -58.40
C LYS A 124 -13.80 0.76 -58.96
N ASP A 125 -14.56 1.85 -58.91
CA ASP A 125 -15.90 1.89 -59.47
C ASP A 125 -15.88 1.88 -61.00
N SER A 126 -14.91 2.54 -61.63
CA SER A 126 -14.64 2.43 -63.07
C SER A 126 -14.31 0.99 -63.49
N TYR A 127 -13.45 0.27 -62.74
CA TYR A 127 -13.16 -1.14 -62.96
C TYR A 127 -14.40 -2.03 -62.82
N ARG A 128 -15.25 -1.78 -61.81
CA ARG A 128 -16.50 -2.53 -61.59
C ARG A 128 -17.52 -2.34 -62.71
N ASN A 129 -17.56 -1.13 -63.29
CA ASN A 129 -18.47 -0.74 -64.36
C ASN A 129 -17.96 -1.15 -65.76
N SER A 130 -16.64 -1.26 -65.94
CA SER A 130 -15.98 -1.59 -67.21
C SER A 130 -15.68 -3.08 -67.36
N ARG A 131 -16.70 -3.94 -67.33
CA ARG A 131 -16.53 -5.41 -67.35
C ARG A 131 -16.06 -6.02 -68.68
N SER A 132 -15.51 -5.29 -69.65
CA SER A 132 -15.13 -5.94 -70.93
C SER A 132 -13.96 -5.41 -71.76
N HIS A 133 -13.30 -4.28 -71.49
CA HIS A 133 -12.10 -3.90 -72.28
C HIS A 133 -11.00 -3.31 -71.40
N TRP A 134 -9.81 -3.92 -71.48
CA TRP A 134 -8.56 -3.41 -70.93
C TRP A 134 -7.68 -2.96 -72.10
N GLU A 135 -7.43 -1.66 -72.21
CA GLU A 135 -6.41 -1.10 -73.10
C GLU A 135 -5.50 -0.15 -72.31
N GLY A 136 -4.35 -0.68 -71.88
CA GLY A 136 -3.08 0.05 -71.81
C GLY A 136 -2.84 0.99 -70.62
N GLY A 137 -1.75 0.75 -69.88
CA GLY A 137 -1.11 1.80 -69.08
C GLY A 137 -0.44 1.43 -67.75
N GLY A 138 -0.03 0.18 -67.49
CA GLY A 138 1.09 -0.22 -66.60
C GLY A 138 1.21 0.23 -65.12
N PHE A 139 0.48 1.24 -64.62
CA PHE A 139 0.70 1.83 -63.29
C PHE A 139 -0.27 1.29 -62.22
N GLY A 140 -1.43 0.77 -62.62
CA GLY A 140 -2.45 0.23 -61.69
C GLY A 140 -2.93 1.25 -60.65
N ILE A 141 -3.81 0.79 -59.76
CA ILE A 141 -4.45 1.62 -58.73
C ILE A 141 -3.41 2.23 -57.76
N SER A 142 -2.39 1.46 -57.39
CA SER A 142 -1.31 1.95 -56.52
C SER A 142 -0.47 3.07 -57.14
N GLY A 143 -0.31 3.10 -58.48
CA GLY A 143 0.42 4.15 -59.18
C GLY A 143 -0.34 5.47 -59.22
N ALA A 144 -1.67 5.42 -59.38
CA ALA A 144 -2.53 6.60 -59.33
C ALA A 144 -2.58 7.23 -57.94
N ILE A 145 -2.69 6.42 -56.88
CA ILE A 145 -2.54 6.86 -55.49
C ILE A 145 -1.21 7.61 -55.29
N LYS A 146 -0.10 7.02 -55.75
CA LYS A 146 1.24 7.63 -55.62
C LYS A 146 1.36 8.97 -56.36
N GLY A 147 0.68 9.13 -57.49
CA GLY A 147 0.69 10.37 -58.26
C GLY A 147 -0.26 11.45 -57.71
N ALA A 148 -1.31 11.06 -56.99
CA ALA A 148 -2.30 11.97 -56.43
C ALA A 148 -1.85 12.60 -55.10
N ILE A 149 -0.95 11.96 -54.36
CA ILE A 149 -0.40 12.50 -53.11
C ILE A 149 0.74 13.47 -53.43
N ASN A 150 0.66 14.71 -52.92
CA ASN A 150 1.66 15.73 -53.14
C ASN A 150 2.94 15.46 -52.33
N ALA A 151 4.03 16.16 -52.65
CA ALA A 151 5.33 15.92 -52.02
C ALA A 151 5.35 16.25 -50.51
N GLY A 152 4.66 17.31 -50.07
CA GLY A 152 4.57 17.68 -48.65
C GLY A 152 3.90 16.61 -47.81
N ALA A 153 2.73 16.14 -48.25
CA ALA A 153 2.02 15.02 -47.63
C ALA A 153 2.89 13.75 -47.60
N LEU A 154 3.58 13.43 -48.70
CA LEU A 154 4.45 12.27 -48.77
C LEU A 154 5.56 12.33 -47.72
N ASN A 155 6.16 13.49 -47.47
CA ASN A 155 7.19 13.65 -46.45
C ASN A 155 6.63 13.33 -45.05
N MET A 156 5.47 13.92 -44.70
CA MET A 156 4.82 13.69 -43.40
C MET A 156 4.46 12.21 -43.16
N VAL A 157 3.91 11.52 -44.16
CA VAL A 157 3.40 10.14 -43.98
C VAL A 157 4.31 9.04 -44.50
N THR A 158 5.58 9.34 -44.84
CA THR A 158 6.48 8.40 -45.57
C THR A 158 6.52 6.99 -44.97
N GLY A 159 6.61 6.87 -43.64
CA GLY A 159 6.67 5.57 -42.94
C GLY A 159 5.39 4.74 -43.08
N ALA A 160 4.23 5.36 -42.85
CA ALA A 160 2.94 4.72 -43.00
C ALA A 160 2.61 4.43 -44.46
N TYR A 161 2.96 5.35 -45.36
CA TYR A 161 2.72 5.27 -46.80
C TYR A 161 3.41 4.06 -47.43
N ARG A 162 4.73 3.88 -47.20
CA ARG A 162 5.50 2.76 -47.77
C ARG A 162 4.92 1.40 -47.40
N GLY A 163 4.46 1.23 -46.16
CA GLY A 163 3.87 -0.03 -45.69
C GLY A 163 2.47 -0.33 -46.25
N LEU A 164 1.79 0.66 -46.83
CA LEU A 164 0.41 0.52 -47.32
C LEU A 164 0.34 0.31 -48.84
N VAL A 165 1.23 0.94 -49.61
CA VAL A 165 1.30 0.87 -51.09
C VAL A 165 1.29 -0.56 -51.64
N ASP A 166 2.03 -1.47 -51.00
CA ASP A 166 2.18 -2.86 -51.43
C ASP A 166 0.91 -3.72 -51.23
N SER A 167 -0.13 -3.17 -50.60
CA SER A 167 -1.28 -3.94 -50.11
C SER A 167 -2.65 -3.47 -50.61
N PHE A 168 -2.76 -2.43 -51.46
CA PHE A 168 -4.04 -1.78 -51.88
C PHE A 168 -4.95 -2.59 -52.83
N VAL A 169 -4.91 -3.92 -52.76
CA VAL A 169 -5.61 -4.84 -53.66
C VAL A 169 -6.93 -5.42 -53.10
N ASP A 170 -7.32 -5.15 -51.84
CA ASP A 170 -8.37 -5.89 -51.09
C ASP A 170 -9.40 -5.04 -50.28
N SER A 171 -10.43 -5.70 -49.73
CA SER A 171 -11.65 -5.15 -49.04
C SER A 171 -11.47 -4.22 -47.82
N SER A 172 -10.26 -3.76 -47.50
CA SER A 172 -9.95 -3.01 -46.26
C SER A 172 -9.37 -1.60 -46.51
N ASP A 173 -9.61 -1.00 -47.68
CA ASP A 173 -8.90 0.21 -48.11
C ASP A 173 -9.22 1.47 -47.30
N ARG A 174 -10.47 1.65 -46.85
CA ARG A 174 -10.84 2.77 -45.98
C ARG A 174 -10.02 2.79 -44.68
N ARG A 175 -9.72 1.61 -44.12
CA ARG A 175 -8.84 1.50 -42.94
C ARG A 175 -7.39 1.90 -43.26
N LYS A 176 -6.92 1.69 -44.49
CA LYS A 176 -5.56 2.08 -44.91
C LYS A 176 -5.45 3.58 -45.08
N PHE A 177 -6.44 4.22 -45.72
CA PHE A 177 -6.47 5.68 -45.82
C PHE A 177 -6.62 6.35 -44.45
N ASN A 178 -7.45 5.79 -43.55
CA ASN A 178 -7.47 6.24 -42.15
C ASN A 178 -6.09 6.12 -41.49
N LYS A 179 -5.36 5.01 -41.71
CA LYS A 179 -4.00 4.84 -41.18
C LYS A 179 -3.00 5.86 -41.75
N MET A 180 -3.14 6.24 -43.03
CA MET A 180 -2.32 7.30 -43.62
C MET A 180 -2.64 8.67 -43.03
N ARG A 181 -3.93 9.00 -42.88
CA ARG A 181 -4.33 10.27 -42.27
C ARG A 181 -3.86 10.36 -40.83
N ASN A 182 -4.03 9.30 -40.02
CA ASN A 182 -3.56 9.28 -38.64
C ASN A 182 -2.04 9.26 -38.52
N ALA A 183 -1.29 9.00 -39.60
CA ALA A 183 0.16 9.17 -39.60
C ALA A 183 0.60 10.64 -39.68
N LEU A 184 -0.33 11.57 -39.89
CA LEU A 184 -0.11 13.01 -39.75
C LEU A 184 -0.16 13.46 -38.28
N LEU A 185 -0.67 12.63 -37.36
CA LEU A 185 -0.66 12.90 -35.92
C LEU A 185 0.73 12.55 -35.36
N THR A 186 1.69 13.45 -35.59
CA THR A 186 3.04 13.37 -35.05
C THR A 186 3.26 14.53 -34.08
N GLU A 187 4.12 14.32 -33.07
CA GLU A 187 4.55 15.39 -32.16
C GLU A 187 5.07 16.60 -32.95
N GLU A 188 5.93 16.37 -33.94
CA GLU A 188 6.46 17.43 -34.84
C GLU A 188 5.35 18.27 -35.50
N ASN A 189 4.25 17.65 -35.95
CA ASN A 189 3.15 18.40 -36.55
C ASN A 189 2.33 19.18 -35.52
N LEU A 190 2.18 18.64 -34.30
CA LEU A 190 1.51 19.36 -33.21
C LEU A 190 2.35 20.56 -32.75
N ASP A 191 3.66 20.39 -32.63
CA ASP A 191 4.60 21.46 -32.30
C ASP A 191 4.58 22.57 -33.36
N ASN A 192 4.56 22.21 -34.64
CA ASN A 192 4.44 23.18 -35.74
C ASN A 192 3.12 23.97 -35.66
N LEU A 193 2.00 23.32 -35.35
CA LEU A 193 0.73 24.03 -35.13
C LEU A 193 0.85 25.02 -33.96
N ALA A 194 1.42 24.60 -32.83
CA ALA A 194 1.62 25.48 -31.68
C ALA A 194 2.52 26.69 -32.03
N GLN A 195 3.58 26.47 -32.81
CA GLN A 195 4.44 27.53 -33.34
C GLN A 195 3.66 28.50 -34.25
N GLY A 196 2.74 27.99 -35.07
CA GLY A 196 1.85 28.83 -35.88
C GLY A 196 1.00 29.79 -35.03
N LEU A 197 0.51 29.32 -33.87
CA LEU A 197 -0.27 30.17 -32.95
C LEU A 197 0.62 31.23 -32.30
N TRP A 198 1.81 30.84 -31.87
CA TRP A 198 2.78 31.77 -31.32
C TRP A 198 3.13 32.85 -32.36
N ASN A 199 3.44 32.47 -33.60
CA ASN A 199 3.73 33.38 -34.70
C ASN A 199 2.56 34.34 -34.93
N ASN A 200 1.33 33.82 -34.90
CA ASN A 200 0.14 34.64 -35.09
C ASN A 200 0.00 35.74 -34.04
N ILE A 201 0.10 35.40 -32.76
CA ILE A 201 -0.05 36.36 -31.67
C ILE A 201 1.20 37.25 -31.58
N ALA A 202 2.38 36.65 -31.46
CA ALA A 202 3.63 37.37 -31.23
C ALA A 202 4.01 38.28 -32.41
N ALA A 203 3.75 37.88 -33.66
CA ALA A 203 4.02 38.70 -34.83
C ALA A 203 2.79 39.47 -35.32
N PHE A 204 1.74 38.80 -35.80
CA PHE A 204 0.68 39.47 -36.55
C PHE A 204 -0.26 40.31 -35.69
N VAL A 205 -0.72 39.80 -34.53
CA VAL A 205 -1.53 40.60 -33.58
C VAL A 205 -0.72 41.78 -33.04
N THR A 206 0.53 41.55 -32.63
CA THR A 206 1.44 42.61 -32.15
C THR A 206 1.67 43.70 -33.19
N GLN A 207 1.94 43.33 -34.44
CA GLN A 207 2.11 44.29 -35.53
C GLN A 207 0.82 45.04 -35.86
N SER A 208 -0.34 44.37 -35.77
CA SER A 208 -1.63 45.00 -35.98
C SER A 208 -1.90 46.08 -34.93
N LEU A 209 -1.68 45.78 -33.64
CA LEU A 209 -1.74 46.77 -32.56
C LEU A 209 -0.77 47.94 -32.81
N ALA A 210 0.48 47.64 -33.17
CA ALA A 210 1.50 48.66 -33.41
C ALA A 210 1.13 49.59 -34.58
N GLN A 211 0.54 49.05 -35.65
CA GLN A 211 0.05 49.80 -36.80
C GLN A 211 -1.07 50.77 -36.38
N ILE A 212 -2.06 50.31 -35.61
CA ILE A 212 -3.14 51.17 -35.10
C ILE A 212 -2.55 52.30 -34.23
N LEU A 213 -1.68 51.94 -33.28
CA LEU A 213 -1.07 52.91 -32.38
C LEU A 213 -0.21 53.94 -33.14
N GLU A 214 0.57 53.53 -34.14
CA GLU A 214 1.34 54.47 -34.97
C GLU A 214 0.40 55.43 -35.71
N GLU A 215 -0.65 54.94 -36.35
CA GLU A 215 -1.60 55.76 -37.10
C GLU A 215 -2.33 56.78 -36.22
N ARG A 216 -2.64 56.40 -34.97
CA ARG A 216 -3.43 57.24 -34.06
C ARG A 216 -2.58 58.17 -33.19
N THR A 217 -1.37 57.75 -32.82
CA THR A 217 -0.50 58.51 -31.91
C THR A 217 0.65 59.23 -32.63
N GLY A 218 1.00 58.80 -33.85
CA GLY A 218 2.14 59.31 -34.61
C GLY A 218 3.51 58.85 -34.08
N ARG A 219 3.55 57.95 -33.10
CA ARG A 219 4.78 57.35 -32.57
C ARG A 219 5.37 56.39 -33.59
N ASN A 220 6.69 56.39 -33.75
CA ASN A 220 7.35 55.54 -34.73
C ASN A 220 7.32 54.06 -34.30
N ALA A 221 6.69 53.21 -35.11
CA ALA A 221 6.61 51.76 -34.85
C ALA A 221 7.52 50.93 -35.77
N ASP A 222 8.52 51.53 -36.43
CA ASP A 222 9.30 50.87 -37.51
C ASP A 222 9.95 49.56 -37.05
N ARG A 223 10.44 49.53 -35.80
CA ARG A 223 11.12 48.36 -35.21
C ARG A 223 10.15 47.23 -34.85
N ILE A 224 8.89 47.54 -34.54
CA ILE A 224 7.86 46.55 -34.19
C ILE A 224 7.21 46.00 -35.46
N LEU A 225 6.95 46.90 -36.42
CA LEU A 225 6.46 46.56 -37.76
C LEU A 225 7.54 45.96 -38.66
N ARG A 226 8.74 45.70 -38.10
CA ARG A 226 9.87 45.03 -38.77
C ARG A 226 10.23 45.63 -40.13
N ARG A 227 10.05 46.95 -40.31
CA ARG A 227 10.35 47.65 -41.58
C ARG A 227 11.85 47.59 -41.95
N GLY A 228 12.72 47.34 -40.96
CA GLY A 228 14.16 47.13 -41.14
C GLY A 228 14.59 45.68 -41.38
N ALA A 229 13.70 44.68 -41.25
CA ALA A 229 14.07 43.26 -41.19
C ALA A 229 14.86 42.78 -42.41
N ASN A 230 14.39 43.07 -43.63
CA ASN A 230 15.10 42.69 -44.87
C ASN A 230 16.55 43.19 -44.91
N LYS A 231 16.80 44.39 -44.36
CA LYS A 231 18.15 44.95 -44.29
C LYS A 231 18.96 44.25 -43.18
N ALA A 232 18.37 44.03 -42.01
CA ALA A 232 19.01 43.31 -40.91
C ALA A 232 19.42 41.89 -41.35
N GLU A 233 18.53 41.15 -41.98
CA GLU A 233 18.76 39.80 -42.49
C GLU A 233 19.89 39.77 -43.54
N ALA A 234 19.89 40.73 -44.48
CA ALA A 234 20.95 40.84 -45.46
C ALA A 234 22.32 41.12 -44.82
N ILE A 235 22.38 41.92 -43.74
CA ILE A 235 23.61 42.15 -42.98
C ILE A 235 24.02 40.86 -42.27
N PHE A 236 23.08 40.22 -41.57
CA PHE A 236 23.30 38.98 -40.82
C PHE A 236 23.88 37.86 -41.71
N ASN A 237 23.26 37.61 -42.87
CA ASN A 237 23.70 36.60 -43.84
C ASN A 237 25.11 36.86 -44.42
N ASN A 238 25.63 38.07 -44.30
CA ASN A 238 26.99 38.43 -44.73
C ASN A 238 27.98 38.57 -43.57
N LEU A 239 27.53 38.47 -42.31
CA LEU A 239 28.32 38.82 -41.13
C LEU A 239 29.58 37.96 -41.00
N ASP A 240 29.48 36.66 -41.27
CA ASP A 240 30.60 35.71 -41.23
C ASP A 240 31.67 35.97 -42.30
N ARG A 241 31.34 36.73 -43.34
CA ARG A 241 32.28 37.10 -44.41
C ARG A 241 33.17 38.28 -44.01
N ILE A 242 32.80 39.01 -42.96
CA ILE A 242 33.51 40.18 -42.47
C ILE A 242 34.61 39.74 -41.49
N LYS A 243 35.89 39.89 -41.87
CA LYS A 243 37.02 39.45 -41.03
C LYS A 243 37.43 40.44 -39.93
N ASP A 244 36.92 41.67 -40.02
CA ASP A 244 37.25 42.76 -39.12
C ASP A 244 36.25 42.76 -37.96
N SER A 245 36.70 42.37 -36.77
CA SER A 245 35.85 42.20 -35.59
C SER A 245 35.20 43.51 -35.12
N ASP A 246 35.86 44.66 -35.30
CA ASP A 246 35.23 45.96 -34.96
C ASP A 246 34.07 46.28 -35.90
N LYS A 247 34.22 45.94 -37.19
CA LYS A 247 33.13 46.09 -38.16
C LYS A 247 32.01 45.10 -37.90
N GLN A 248 32.33 43.84 -37.56
CA GLN A 248 31.32 42.86 -37.17
C GLN A 248 30.49 43.37 -35.99
N ARG A 249 31.12 43.88 -34.92
CA ARG A 249 30.39 44.43 -33.76
C ARG A 249 29.45 45.58 -34.11
N LYS A 250 29.89 46.50 -34.98
CA LYS A 250 29.02 47.60 -35.47
C LYS A 250 27.82 47.09 -36.26
N LEU A 251 28.03 46.08 -37.09
CA LEU A 251 26.96 45.46 -37.87
C LEU A 251 26.00 44.66 -36.98
N ILE A 252 26.49 43.98 -35.95
CA ILE A 252 25.65 43.30 -34.95
C ILE A 252 24.77 44.31 -34.22
N LYS A 253 25.34 45.43 -33.77
CA LYS A 253 24.55 46.54 -33.23
C LYS A 253 23.47 46.99 -34.22
N GLU A 254 23.83 47.21 -35.48
CA GLU A 254 22.88 47.66 -36.50
C GLU A 254 21.76 46.64 -36.74
N ILE A 255 22.07 45.34 -36.74
CA ILE A 255 21.07 44.26 -36.83
C ILE A 255 20.07 44.37 -35.68
N ILE A 256 20.55 44.45 -34.43
CA ILE A 256 19.68 44.52 -33.24
C ILE A 256 18.84 45.82 -33.22
N GLU A 257 19.40 46.94 -33.69
CA GLU A 257 18.64 48.20 -33.77
C GLU A 257 17.56 48.19 -34.86
N LEU A 258 17.79 47.44 -35.95
CA LEU A 258 16.85 47.34 -37.08
C LEU A 258 15.72 46.33 -36.85
N ASP A 259 16.01 45.21 -36.19
CA ASP A 259 15.06 44.11 -35.99
C ASP A 259 15.27 43.43 -34.62
N PRO A 260 14.94 44.13 -33.52
CA PRO A 260 15.30 43.71 -32.16
C PRO A 260 14.63 42.42 -31.70
N TYR A 261 13.45 42.09 -32.24
CA TYR A 261 12.67 40.93 -31.81
C TYR A 261 12.96 39.66 -32.60
N GLU A 262 13.87 39.69 -33.56
CA GLU A 262 14.32 38.48 -34.27
C GLU A 262 15.26 37.67 -33.38
N LEU A 263 14.67 36.72 -32.64
CA LEU A 263 15.34 35.95 -31.59
C LEU A 263 16.47 35.07 -32.15
N SER A 264 16.38 34.64 -33.42
CA SER A 264 17.42 33.84 -34.06
C SER A 264 18.77 34.56 -34.11
N TYR A 265 18.77 35.90 -34.23
CA TYR A 265 19.99 36.70 -34.19
C TYR A 265 20.63 36.67 -32.79
N LEU A 266 19.83 36.88 -31.74
CA LEU A 266 20.30 36.89 -30.36
C LEU A 266 20.86 35.53 -29.95
N ALA A 267 20.17 34.43 -30.29
CA ALA A 267 20.64 33.07 -30.06
C ALA A 267 21.98 32.83 -30.78
N TYR A 268 22.07 33.19 -32.06
CA TYR A 268 23.32 33.05 -32.81
C TYR A 268 24.48 33.85 -32.19
N PHE A 269 24.24 35.10 -31.76
CA PHE A 269 25.28 35.92 -31.14
C PHE A 269 25.70 35.36 -29.79
N GLU A 270 24.78 34.79 -29.02
CA GLU A 270 25.07 34.14 -27.74
C GLU A 270 25.99 32.93 -27.93
N ASP A 271 25.62 32.02 -28.84
CA ASP A 271 26.38 30.82 -29.18
C ASP A 271 27.76 31.12 -29.79
N ASN A 272 27.92 32.28 -30.43
CA ASN A 272 29.14 32.70 -31.11
C ASN A 272 29.89 33.82 -30.38
N SER A 273 29.48 34.18 -29.17
CA SER A 273 29.97 35.34 -28.40
C SER A 273 31.49 35.41 -28.32
N ASP A 274 32.15 34.30 -27.98
CA ASP A 274 33.62 34.18 -27.96
C ASP A 274 34.27 34.47 -29.33
N ARG A 275 33.68 33.96 -30.41
CA ARG A 275 34.21 34.08 -31.78
C ARG A 275 34.10 35.51 -32.30
N ILE A 276 32.99 36.19 -31.98
CA ILE A 276 32.72 37.57 -32.40
C ILE A 276 33.24 38.62 -31.39
N GLY A 277 33.79 38.16 -30.27
CA GLY A 277 34.38 39.00 -29.23
C GLY A 277 33.35 39.88 -28.53
N LEU A 278 32.22 39.28 -28.16
CA LEU A 278 31.17 39.90 -27.36
C LEU A 278 31.06 39.20 -26.00
N ASP A 279 30.69 39.96 -24.97
CA ASP A 279 30.36 39.38 -23.67
C ASP A 279 28.97 38.75 -23.73
N GLN A 280 28.90 37.47 -23.41
CA GLN A 280 27.64 36.72 -23.35
C GLN A 280 26.64 37.37 -22.39
N ALA A 281 27.10 37.95 -21.29
CA ALA A 281 26.23 38.63 -20.32
C ALA A 281 25.56 39.88 -20.91
N GLU A 282 26.25 40.61 -21.79
CA GLU A 282 25.70 41.78 -22.47
C GLU A 282 24.56 41.39 -23.44
N ILE A 283 24.74 40.28 -24.18
CA ILE A 283 23.71 39.75 -25.09
C ILE A 283 22.48 39.27 -24.30
N LEU A 284 22.72 38.55 -23.20
CA LEU A 284 21.64 38.05 -22.34
C LEU A 284 20.86 39.18 -21.66
N GLU A 285 21.52 40.30 -21.30
CA GLU A 285 20.85 41.49 -20.77
C GLU A 285 19.90 42.12 -21.79
N ILE A 286 20.34 42.22 -23.06
CA ILE A 286 19.49 42.71 -24.15
C ILE A 286 18.33 41.74 -24.40
N PHE A 287 18.58 40.44 -24.45
CA PHE A 287 17.54 39.44 -24.66
C PHE A 287 16.49 39.48 -23.54
N GLN A 288 16.93 39.55 -22.28
CA GLN A 288 16.02 39.70 -21.14
C GLN A 288 15.20 40.99 -21.21
N TYR A 289 15.76 42.07 -21.75
CA TYR A 289 15.04 43.34 -21.90
C TYR A 289 13.98 43.30 -23.01
N LEU A 290 14.26 42.61 -24.11
CA LEU A 290 13.39 42.56 -25.29
C LEU A 290 12.30 41.49 -25.16
N ASN A 291 12.60 40.38 -24.52
CA ASN A 291 11.67 39.26 -24.34
C ASN A 291 11.87 38.65 -22.95
N ALA A 292 11.43 39.35 -21.91
CA ALA A 292 11.66 38.93 -20.53
C ALA A 292 11.04 37.56 -20.23
N TYR A 293 9.84 37.30 -20.75
CA TYR A 293 9.13 36.05 -20.57
C TYR A 293 9.86 34.89 -21.26
N GLY A 294 10.14 35.03 -22.56
CA GLY A 294 10.86 34.01 -23.34
C GLY A 294 12.30 33.79 -22.86
N TYR A 295 12.97 34.82 -22.35
CA TYR A 295 14.29 34.69 -21.72
C TYR A 295 14.24 33.77 -20.50
N GLN A 296 13.20 33.85 -19.66
CA GLN A 296 13.05 32.93 -18.53
C GLN A 296 12.81 31.49 -19.02
N CYS A 297 12.01 31.30 -20.06
CA CYS A 297 11.80 29.98 -20.69
C CYS A 297 13.11 29.42 -21.22
N PHE A 298 13.85 30.19 -22.05
CA PHE A 298 15.15 29.80 -22.58
C PHE A 298 16.17 29.41 -21.49
N LYS A 299 16.20 30.18 -20.39
CA LYS A 299 17.07 29.87 -19.26
C LYS A 299 16.63 28.58 -18.55
N MET A 300 15.32 28.36 -18.42
CA MET A 300 14.77 27.15 -17.85
C MET A 300 15.11 25.95 -18.72
N ASP A 301 14.95 26.02 -20.05
CA ASP A 301 15.30 24.93 -20.99
C ASP A 301 16.76 24.48 -20.83
N LYS A 302 17.71 25.43 -20.80
CA LYS A 302 19.14 25.13 -20.56
C LYS A 302 19.39 24.43 -19.23
N ILE A 303 18.61 24.74 -18.21
CA ILE A 303 18.73 24.14 -16.88
C ILE A 303 18.00 22.80 -16.82
N SER A 304 16.87 22.66 -17.51
CA SER A 304 16.08 21.44 -17.59
C SER A 304 16.89 20.28 -18.15
N GLU A 305 17.74 20.50 -19.16
CA GLU A 305 18.67 19.47 -19.64
C GLU A 305 19.62 18.94 -18.54
N GLU A 306 20.18 19.84 -17.72
CA GLU A 306 21.05 19.47 -16.60
C GLU A 306 20.25 18.70 -15.53
N LEU A 307 19.04 19.15 -15.22
CA LEU A 307 18.16 18.52 -14.24
C LEU A 307 17.67 17.14 -14.71
N GLU A 308 17.36 16.97 -15.99
CA GLU A 308 16.98 15.70 -16.60
C GLU A 308 18.15 14.72 -16.61
N SER A 309 19.36 15.18 -16.90
CA SER A 309 20.59 14.36 -16.77
C SER A 309 20.76 13.81 -15.36
N ILE A 310 20.52 14.62 -14.32
CA ILE A 310 20.55 14.17 -12.91
C ILE A 310 19.42 13.17 -12.64
N THR A 311 18.22 13.46 -13.12
CA THR A 311 17.02 12.62 -12.93
C THR A 311 17.20 11.24 -13.54
N ASN A 312 17.82 11.16 -14.72
CA ASN A 312 18.06 9.93 -15.47
C ASN A 312 19.33 9.17 -15.04
N ASN A 313 20.22 9.79 -14.25
CA ASN A 313 21.45 9.14 -13.80
C ASN A 313 21.16 7.99 -12.82
N THR A 314 21.48 6.75 -13.20
CA THR A 314 21.21 5.55 -12.39
C THR A 314 22.23 5.28 -11.28
N GLU A 315 23.40 5.94 -11.33
CA GLU A 315 24.45 5.81 -10.31
C GLU A 315 24.16 6.66 -9.07
N LEU A 316 23.38 7.73 -9.22
CA LEU A 316 22.99 8.60 -8.12
C LEU A 316 21.87 7.99 -7.29
N SER A 317 22.06 7.97 -5.98
CA SER A 317 20.99 7.64 -5.03
C SER A 317 19.89 8.71 -5.04
N PRO A 318 18.65 8.39 -4.60
CA PRO A 318 17.57 9.37 -4.56
C PRO A 318 17.94 10.64 -3.79
N ILE A 319 18.68 10.51 -2.69
CA ILE A 319 19.07 11.66 -1.88
C ILE A 319 20.07 12.58 -2.61
N GLU A 320 21.02 12.01 -3.35
CA GLU A 320 21.98 12.77 -4.15
C GLU A 320 21.30 13.51 -5.31
N LYS A 321 20.31 12.87 -5.96
CA LYS A 321 19.50 13.53 -6.99
C LYS A 321 18.76 14.73 -6.42
N ARG A 322 18.06 14.53 -5.30
CA ARG A 322 17.34 15.60 -4.60
C ARG A 322 18.27 16.78 -4.29
N ASP A 323 19.44 16.51 -3.73
CA ASP A 323 20.37 17.56 -3.29
C ASP A 323 20.92 18.36 -4.46
N LYS A 324 21.33 17.69 -5.56
CA LYS A 324 21.82 18.36 -6.77
C LYS A 324 20.75 19.20 -7.46
N ILE A 325 19.52 18.67 -7.61
CA ILE A 325 18.39 19.42 -8.19
C ILE A 325 18.11 20.65 -7.32
N THR A 326 18.05 20.49 -6.00
CA THR A 326 17.83 21.61 -5.07
C THR A 326 18.92 22.67 -5.21
N GLU A 327 20.19 22.26 -5.28
CA GLU A 327 21.32 23.17 -5.45
C GLU A 327 21.20 23.99 -6.73
N ILE A 328 20.87 23.37 -7.87
CA ILE A 328 20.70 24.04 -9.16
C ILE A 328 19.55 25.05 -9.12
N LEU A 329 18.39 24.65 -8.59
CA LEU A 329 17.21 25.52 -8.51
C LEU A 329 17.45 26.72 -7.57
N VAL A 330 18.12 26.51 -6.42
CA VAL A 330 18.47 27.59 -5.49
C VAL A 330 19.53 28.53 -6.09
N LYS A 331 20.58 27.97 -6.72
CA LYS A 331 21.65 28.75 -7.37
C LYS A 331 21.09 29.68 -8.44
N ASN A 332 20.08 29.21 -9.18
CA ASN A 332 19.43 29.98 -10.22
C ASN A 332 18.29 30.90 -9.73
N LYS A 333 18.04 30.94 -8.41
CA LYS A 333 16.98 31.71 -7.75
C LYS A 333 15.57 31.35 -8.23
N TYR A 334 15.35 30.10 -8.61
CA TYR A 334 14.01 29.59 -8.89
C TYR A 334 13.25 29.28 -7.61
N ILE A 335 13.96 28.77 -6.60
CA ILE A 335 13.42 28.48 -5.27
C ILE A 335 14.30 29.02 -4.14
N ASP A 336 13.72 29.23 -2.97
CA ASP A 336 14.48 29.46 -1.73
C ASP A 336 14.81 28.15 -0.98
N ILE A 337 15.52 28.27 0.14
CA ILE A 337 15.89 27.14 1.01
C ILE A 337 14.69 26.40 1.63
N ASN A 338 13.49 27.00 1.58
CA ASN A 338 12.24 26.43 2.05
C ASN A 338 11.35 25.95 0.90
N TYR A 339 11.90 25.85 -0.32
CA TYR A 339 11.21 25.43 -1.53
C TYR A 339 10.05 26.37 -1.93
N ASN A 340 10.12 27.65 -1.55
CA ASN A 340 9.25 28.68 -2.11
C ASN A 340 9.71 29.02 -3.52
N ILE A 341 8.80 29.02 -4.49
CA ILE A 341 9.07 29.54 -5.83
C ILE A 341 9.26 31.06 -5.75
N LEU A 342 10.32 31.55 -6.39
CA LEU A 342 10.73 32.96 -6.36
C LEU A 342 10.38 33.72 -7.63
N ILE A 343 9.91 33.04 -8.68
CA ILE A 343 9.37 33.63 -9.90
C ILE A 343 7.87 33.88 -9.73
N GLN A 344 7.38 35.04 -10.21
CA GLN A 344 5.99 35.46 -9.95
C GLN A 344 5.14 35.64 -11.22
N ASP A 345 5.74 35.75 -12.41
CA ASP A 345 5.03 36.15 -13.63
C ASP A 345 5.50 35.36 -14.87
N ASN A 346 5.68 34.04 -14.72
CA ASN A 346 5.91 33.14 -15.86
C ASN A 346 5.34 31.76 -15.54
N ASN A 347 4.10 31.51 -15.94
CA ASN A 347 3.36 30.32 -15.56
C ASN A 347 3.99 29.03 -16.11
N ILE A 348 4.64 29.10 -17.28
CA ILE A 348 5.34 27.96 -17.89
C ILE A 348 6.53 27.54 -17.02
N VAL A 349 7.41 28.48 -16.71
CA VAL A 349 8.59 28.21 -15.87
C VAL A 349 8.17 27.82 -14.45
N ILE A 350 7.11 28.43 -13.90
CA ILE A 350 6.55 28.04 -12.61
C ILE A 350 6.10 26.58 -12.64
N SER A 351 5.29 26.18 -13.62
CA SER A 351 4.82 24.80 -13.79
C SER A 351 5.98 23.80 -13.86
N GLU A 352 7.04 24.14 -14.60
CA GLU A 352 8.21 23.27 -14.70
C GLU A 352 8.99 23.14 -13.38
N ILE A 353 9.19 24.26 -12.67
CA ILE A 353 9.82 24.26 -11.32
C ILE A 353 8.97 23.44 -10.35
N GLU A 354 7.66 23.62 -10.39
CA GLU A 354 6.71 22.85 -9.59
C GLU A 354 6.87 21.35 -9.86
N GLY A 355 7.08 20.95 -11.12
CA GLY A 355 7.36 19.57 -11.52
C GLY A 355 8.63 19.00 -10.87
N PHE A 356 9.71 19.79 -10.88
CA PHE A 356 10.95 19.43 -10.18
C PHE A 356 10.78 19.38 -8.67
N ILE A 357 9.99 20.27 -8.06
CA ILE A 357 9.64 20.20 -6.63
C ILE A 357 8.89 18.89 -6.32
N GLY A 358 7.99 18.46 -7.21
CA GLY A 358 7.33 17.15 -7.15
C GLY A 358 8.34 16.00 -7.12
N LEU A 359 9.34 16.03 -8.01
CA LEU A 359 10.44 15.05 -8.03
C LEU A 359 11.27 15.02 -6.75
N LEU A 360 11.58 16.19 -6.15
CA LEU A 360 12.30 16.26 -4.88
C LEU A 360 11.58 15.48 -3.79
N ALA A 361 10.25 15.60 -3.70
CA ALA A 361 9.45 14.83 -2.75
C ALA A 361 9.47 13.33 -3.06
N ILE A 362 9.35 12.95 -4.34
CA ILE A 362 9.43 11.55 -4.78
C ILE A 362 10.77 10.94 -4.36
N TYR A 363 11.88 11.65 -4.54
CA TYR A 363 13.19 11.16 -4.15
C TYR A 363 13.37 11.03 -2.63
N GLU A 364 12.85 11.98 -1.85
CA GLU A 364 12.86 11.90 -0.38
C GLU A 364 12.06 10.69 0.13
N ILE A 365 10.88 10.45 -0.45
CA ILE A 365 10.03 9.29 -0.13
C ILE A 365 10.70 7.98 -0.56
N ARG A 366 11.29 7.92 -1.76
CA ARG A 366 12.04 6.75 -2.24
C ARG A 366 13.24 6.43 -1.35
N GLN A 367 13.93 7.44 -0.84
CA GLN A 367 15.02 7.22 0.10
C GLN A 367 14.52 6.54 1.39
N CYS A 368 13.32 6.91 1.86
CA CYS A 368 12.69 6.20 2.98
C CYS A 368 12.32 4.77 2.61
N SER A 369 11.78 4.53 1.41
CA SER A 369 11.37 3.19 0.99
C SER A 369 12.54 2.20 0.87
N ILE A 370 13.74 2.67 0.53
CA ILE A 370 14.96 1.86 0.53
C ILE A 370 15.25 1.26 1.93
N ARG A 371 14.97 1.98 3.02
CA ARG A 371 15.17 1.47 4.39
C ARG A 371 14.29 0.26 4.74
N PHE A 372 13.22 0.07 3.98
CA PHE A 372 12.29 -1.04 4.13
C PHE A 372 12.60 -2.21 3.17
N ARG A 373 13.56 -2.07 2.23
CA ARG A 373 13.95 -3.16 1.33
C ARG A 373 14.51 -4.34 2.12
N GLY A 374 14.02 -5.54 1.79
CA GLY A 374 14.42 -6.79 2.43
C GLY A 374 13.53 -7.24 3.59
N LYS A 375 12.54 -6.44 3.99
CA LYS A 375 11.48 -6.88 4.91
C LYS A 375 10.37 -7.59 4.11
N ASN A 376 10.13 -8.88 4.39
CA ASN A 376 9.05 -9.64 3.76
C ASN A 376 7.66 -9.08 4.12
N GLU A 377 7.51 -8.55 5.34
CA GLU A 377 6.33 -7.83 5.80
C GLU A 377 6.76 -6.63 6.65
N LEU A 378 6.12 -5.47 6.44
CA LEU A 378 6.33 -4.30 7.29
C LEU A 378 5.62 -4.51 8.63
N SER A 379 6.22 -4.04 9.73
CA SER A 379 5.52 -3.96 11.02
C SER A 379 4.52 -2.79 11.05
N TYR A 380 3.65 -2.75 12.06
CA TYR A 380 2.78 -1.59 12.33
C TYR A 380 3.59 -0.29 12.43
N TYR A 381 4.68 -0.31 13.21
CA TYR A 381 5.54 0.86 13.41
C TYR A 381 6.25 1.30 12.12
N ASP A 382 6.69 0.34 11.28
CA ASP A 382 7.27 0.64 9.97
C ASP A 382 6.25 1.35 9.06
N ARG A 383 4.99 0.91 9.07
CA ARG A 383 3.92 1.55 8.30
C ARG A 383 3.61 2.96 8.80
N VAL A 384 3.59 3.17 10.12
CA VAL A 384 3.39 4.50 10.72
C VAL A 384 4.54 5.43 10.34
N GLU A 385 5.79 4.98 10.41
CA GLU A 385 6.95 5.77 9.97
C GLU A 385 6.87 6.13 8.49
N LEU A 386 6.54 5.15 7.62
CA LEU A 386 6.37 5.37 6.18
C LEU A 386 5.27 6.39 5.90
N LYS A 387 4.09 6.25 6.55
CA LYS A 387 2.97 7.19 6.42
C LYS A 387 3.40 8.61 6.80
N ASN A 388 4.00 8.77 7.99
CA ASN A 388 4.43 10.08 8.48
C ASN A 388 5.48 10.71 7.56
N THR A 389 6.45 9.92 7.09
CA THR A 389 7.48 10.39 6.15
C THR A 389 6.87 10.90 4.85
N ILE A 390 5.89 10.19 4.29
CA ILE A 390 5.18 10.63 3.08
C ILE A 390 4.42 11.93 3.37
N GLU A 391 3.63 11.99 4.45
CA GLU A 391 2.83 13.17 4.80
C GLU A 391 3.70 14.41 5.07
N GLU A 392 4.82 14.25 5.79
CA GLU A 392 5.78 15.31 6.06
C GLU A 392 6.48 15.78 4.78
N SER A 393 6.87 14.86 3.89
CA SER A 393 7.48 15.20 2.60
C SER A 393 6.50 15.98 1.74
N LEU A 394 5.28 15.49 1.55
CA LEU A 394 4.27 16.18 0.75
C LEU A 394 3.92 17.57 1.33
N LYS A 395 3.98 17.74 2.66
CA LYS A 395 3.81 19.04 3.31
C LYS A 395 5.01 19.96 3.08
N LYS A 396 6.22 19.45 3.25
CA LYS A 396 7.49 20.19 3.07
C LYS A 396 7.59 20.79 1.67
N TYR A 397 7.25 20.00 0.65
CA TYR A 397 7.28 20.40 -0.75
C TYR A 397 5.95 21.00 -1.25
N ARG A 398 4.99 21.25 -0.36
CA ARG A 398 3.68 21.89 -0.66
C ARG A 398 2.79 21.19 -1.67
N ILE A 399 2.99 19.89 -1.85
CA ILE A 399 2.26 19.10 -2.84
C ILE A 399 0.82 18.77 -2.36
N LEU A 400 0.50 18.98 -1.07
CA LEU A 400 -0.78 18.58 -0.45
C LEU A 400 -2.00 19.44 -0.79
N LYS A 401 -1.91 20.48 -1.63
CA LYS A 401 -3.03 21.44 -1.77
C LYS A 401 -3.51 21.85 -3.16
N SER A 402 -2.85 21.48 -4.25
CA SER A 402 -3.27 22.01 -5.56
C SER A 402 -2.81 21.22 -6.75
N TYR A 403 -1.84 20.31 -6.60
CA TYR A 403 -1.18 19.69 -7.73
C TYR A 403 -2.16 18.83 -8.53
N LYS A 404 -2.65 19.36 -9.65
CA LYS A 404 -3.33 18.54 -10.65
C LYS A 404 -2.23 17.69 -11.29
N PRO A 405 -2.47 16.39 -11.55
CA PRO A 405 -1.52 15.59 -12.33
C PRO A 405 -1.17 16.20 -13.70
N VAL A 406 -1.93 17.19 -14.18
CA VAL A 406 -1.67 17.95 -15.41
C VAL A 406 -0.39 18.82 -15.32
N GLU A 407 0.05 19.23 -14.13
CA GLU A 407 1.25 20.07 -13.93
C GLU A 407 2.53 19.25 -13.69
N LEU A 408 2.43 17.92 -13.63
CA LEU A 408 3.60 17.04 -13.62
C LEU A 408 3.82 16.59 -15.06
N LYS A 409 5.08 16.56 -15.54
CA LYS A 409 5.40 15.83 -16.78
C LYS A 409 4.77 14.44 -16.70
N GLU A 410 4.17 13.96 -17.78
CA GLU A 410 3.37 12.73 -17.81
C GLU A 410 4.12 11.52 -17.21
N GLU A 411 5.43 11.45 -17.44
CA GLU A 411 6.35 10.46 -16.88
C GLU A 411 6.40 10.43 -15.33
N TYR A 412 6.02 11.51 -14.67
CA TYR A 412 6.03 11.65 -13.21
C TYR A 412 4.65 11.53 -12.57
N VAL A 413 3.58 11.63 -13.36
CA VAL A 413 2.19 11.43 -12.91
C VAL A 413 2.01 10.05 -12.32
N ASP A 414 2.55 9.02 -12.98
CA ASP A 414 2.47 7.63 -12.50
C ASP A 414 3.21 7.42 -11.18
N MET A 415 4.39 8.03 -11.03
CA MET A 415 5.13 7.96 -9.78
C MET A 415 4.38 8.64 -8.63
N PHE A 416 3.81 9.81 -8.89
CA PHE A 416 3.05 10.56 -7.90
C PHE A 416 1.77 9.82 -7.50
N THR A 417 1.02 9.32 -8.48
CA THR A 417 -0.16 8.48 -8.29
C THR A 417 0.19 7.24 -7.46
N GLY A 418 1.31 6.58 -7.78
CA GLY A 418 1.83 5.46 -7.02
C GLY A 418 2.13 5.78 -5.55
N ILE A 419 2.65 6.98 -5.25
CA ILE A 419 2.88 7.44 -3.87
C ILE A 419 1.57 7.68 -3.13
N ILE A 420 0.60 8.33 -3.76
CA ILE A 420 -0.73 8.57 -3.17
C ILE A 420 -1.45 7.25 -2.91
N GLU A 421 -1.39 6.30 -3.84
CA GLU A 421 -1.89 4.95 -3.64
C GLU A 421 -1.19 4.23 -2.49
N LEU A 422 0.15 4.30 -2.42
CA LEU A 422 0.93 3.71 -1.36
C LEU A 422 0.53 4.29 0.00
N LEU A 423 0.37 5.61 0.10
CA LEU A 423 -0.09 6.28 1.31
C LEU A 423 -1.48 5.78 1.73
N ASN A 424 -2.42 5.69 0.79
CA ASN A 424 -3.78 5.24 1.06
C ASN A 424 -3.83 3.76 1.48
N LYS A 425 -3.09 2.90 0.79
CA LYS A 425 -2.92 1.48 1.13
C LYS A 425 -2.29 1.33 2.53
N THR A 426 -1.28 2.14 2.84
CA THR A 426 -0.58 2.12 4.14
C THR A 426 -1.51 2.58 5.27
N LYS A 427 -2.26 3.68 5.09
CA LYS A 427 -3.28 4.15 6.04
C LYS A 427 -4.33 3.08 6.32
N LYS A 428 -4.83 2.42 5.27
CA LYS A 428 -5.80 1.33 5.42
C LYS A 428 -5.23 0.16 6.22
N GLN A 429 -3.99 -0.24 5.93
CA GLN A 429 -3.34 -1.35 6.64
C GLN A 429 -3.07 -1.00 8.11
N ILE A 430 -2.65 0.24 8.41
CA ILE A 430 -2.49 0.73 9.79
C ILE A 430 -3.79 0.57 10.57
N LEU A 431 -4.95 0.95 10.00
CA LEU A 431 -6.25 0.79 10.66
C LEU A 431 -6.60 -0.68 10.94
N ILE A 432 -6.23 -1.59 10.03
CA ILE A 432 -6.42 -3.04 10.21
C ILE A 432 -5.52 -3.53 11.35
N ASP A 433 -4.23 -3.21 11.30
CA ASP A 433 -3.26 -3.60 12.32
C ASP A 433 -3.67 -3.05 13.70
N GLU A 434 -4.12 -1.80 13.78
CA GLU A 434 -4.59 -1.20 15.04
C GLU A 434 -5.78 -1.97 15.59
N LYS A 435 -6.69 -2.42 14.73
CA LYS A 435 -7.82 -3.25 15.17
C LYS A 435 -7.34 -4.62 15.66
N GLU A 436 -6.42 -5.26 14.95
CA GLU A 436 -5.87 -6.57 15.33
C GLU A 436 -5.07 -6.48 16.64
N ILE A 437 -4.19 -5.49 16.76
CA ILE A 437 -3.39 -5.21 17.96
C ILE A 437 -4.30 -4.84 19.15
N ARG A 438 -5.41 -4.13 18.91
CA ARG A 438 -6.42 -3.84 19.93
C ARG A 438 -7.35 -5.01 20.22
N THR A 439 -7.23 -6.14 19.51
CA THR A 439 -8.07 -7.33 19.73
C THR A 439 -7.29 -8.40 20.47
N VAL A 440 -7.83 -8.86 21.60
CA VAL A 440 -7.25 -9.94 22.41
C VAL A 440 -8.36 -10.93 22.74
N ARG A 441 -8.20 -12.20 22.32
CA ARG A 441 -9.21 -13.26 22.49
C ARG A 441 -10.61 -12.90 21.97
N GLY A 442 -10.68 -12.19 20.83
CA GLY A 442 -11.94 -11.79 20.21
C GLY A 442 -12.64 -10.58 20.84
N ARG A 443 -12.03 -9.96 21.87
CA ARG A 443 -12.47 -8.68 22.44
C ARG A 443 -11.62 -7.55 21.89
N GLU A 444 -12.26 -6.56 21.27
CA GLU A 444 -11.64 -5.30 20.83
C GLU A 444 -11.63 -4.28 21.98
N PHE A 445 -10.49 -3.62 22.20
CA PHE A 445 -10.29 -2.57 23.19
C PHE A 445 -10.28 -1.18 22.54
N ALA A 446 -10.55 -0.13 23.32
CA ALA A 446 -10.60 1.22 22.77
C ALA A 446 -9.19 1.69 22.35
N THR A 447 -8.18 1.38 23.15
CA THR A 447 -6.78 1.77 22.93
C THR A 447 -5.83 0.57 22.88
N ILE A 448 -4.64 0.76 22.30
CA ILE A 448 -3.59 -0.27 22.24
C ILE A 448 -3.11 -0.60 23.66
N GLU A 449 -3.00 0.41 24.52
CA GLU A 449 -2.56 0.28 25.91
C GLU A 449 -3.51 -0.62 26.71
N GLU A 450 -4.83 -0.45 26.55
CA GLU A 450 -5.83 -1.30 27.19
C GLU A 450 -5.71 -2.76 26.73
N ALA A 451 -5.53 -2.99 25.42
CA ALA A 451 -5.33 -4.32 24.87
C ALA A 451 -4.03 -4.97 25.37
N GLU A 452 -2.95 -4.21 25.47
CA GLU A 452 -1.67 -4.71 26.01
C GLU A 452 -1.77 -5.08 27.49
N CYS A 453 -2.44 -4.27 28.31
CA CYS A 453 -2.73 -4.58 29.70
C CYS A 453 -3.48 -5.90 29.82
N TYR A 454 -4.55 -6.09 29.05
CA TYR A 454 -5.32 -7.33 29.08
C TYR A 454 -4.54 -8.52 28.50
N ARG A 455 -3.74 -8.34 27.45
CA ARG A 455 -2.86 -9.39 26.89
C ARG A 455 -1.86 -9.91 27.93
N LYS A 456 -1.29 -9.03 28.75
CA LYS A 456 -0.42 -9.41 29.88
C LYS A 456 -1.17 -10.19 30.95
N GLU A 457 -2.43 -9.85 31.24
CA GLU A 457 -3.27 -10.65 32.14
C GLU A 457 -3.56 -12.04 31.57
N VAL A 458 -3.99 -12.10 30.30
CA VAL A 458 -4.27 -13.36 29.60
C VAL A 458 -3.05 -14.26 29.54
N SER A 459 -1.86 -13.72 29.23
CA SER A 459 -0.63 -14.51 29.19
C SER A 459 -0.30 -15.12 30.55
N ARG A 460 -0.39 -14.35 31.64
CA ARG A 460 -0.17 -14.86 33.01
C ARG A 460 -1.19 -15.94 33.36
N PHE A 461 -2.47 -15.70 33.04
CA PHE A 461 -3.55 -16.65 33.23
C PHE A 461 -3.31 -17.97 32.48
N ASP A 462 -2.90 -17.90 31.22
CA ASP A 462 -2.63 -19.06 30.38
C ASP A 462 -1.42 -19.86 30.85
N THR A 463 -0.34 -19.18 31.26
CA THR A 463 0.82 -19.84 31.85
C THR A 463 0.39 -20.68 33.06
N ILE A 464 -0.32 -20.08 34.02
CA ILE A 464 -0.79 -20.77 35.23
C ILE A 464 -1.72 -21.93 34.87
N CYS A 465 -2.62 -21.74 33.90
CA CYS A 465 -3.54 -22.81 33.49
C CYS A 465 -2.81 -23.95 32.75
N SER A 466 -1.81 -23.64 31.93
CA SER A 466 -1.05 -24.60 31.13
C SER A 466 -0.12 -25.50 31.97
N GLU A 467 0.42 -25.00 33.08
CA GLU A 467 1.20 -25.78 34.04
C GLU A 467 0.36 -26.87 34.73
N ALA A 468 -0.97 -26.74 34.70
CA ALA A 468 -1.88 -27.59 35.44
C ALA A 468 -2.77 -28.45 34.50
N ARG A 469 -2.20 -29.00 33.42
CA ARG A 469 -2.93 -29.67 32.30
C ARG A 469 -3.64 -31.00 32.61
N GLU A 470 -3.45 -31.62 33.77
CA GLU A 470 -4.09 -32.92 34.12
C GLU A 470 -4.83 -32.86 35.46
N ARG A 471 -5.93 -32.10 35.53
CA ARG A 471 -6.74 -31.99 36.77
C ARG A 471 -7.85 -33.03 36.78
N LYS A 472 -7.81 -33.94 37.75
CA LYS A 472 -8.84 -34.97 37.97
C LYS A 472 -9.44 -34.94 39.38
N THR A 473 -8.82 -34.22 40.33
CA THR A 473 -9.26 -34.19 41.74
C THR A 473 -9.59 -32.79 42.24
N SER A 474 -10.43 -32.69 43.26
CA SER A 474 -10.82 -31.41 43.87
C SER A 474 -9.62 -30.60 44.39
N GLN A 475 -8.64 -31.27 45.01
CA GLN A 475 -7.43 -30.62 45.53
C GLN A 475 -6.61 -29.95 44.43
N GLN A 476 -6.47 -30.60 43.26
CA GLN A 476 -5.76 -30.03 42.12
C GLN A 476 -6.45 -28.77 41.59
N PHE A 477 -7.78 -28.70 41.65
CA PHE A 477 -8.53 -27.47 41.33
C PHE A 477 -8.34 -26.39 42.40
N SER A 478 -8.34 -26.75 43.69
CA SER A 478 -8.10 -25.81 44.80
C SER A 478 -6.74 -25.12 44.68
N ASP A 479 -5.68 -25.89 44.44
CA ASP A 479 -4.31 -25.36 44.35
C ASP A 479 -4.16 -24.39 43.17
N LEU A 480 -4.80 -24.70 42.03
CA LEU A 480 -4.84 -23.80 40.88
C LEU A 480 -5.60 -22.51 41.20
N ILE A 481 -6.80 -22.61 41.77
CA ILE A 481 -7.63 -21.43 42.09
C ILE A 481 -6.86 -20.50 43.02
N GLN A 482 -6.12 -21.05 43.98
CA GLN A 482 -5.27 -20.26 44.86
C GLN A 482 -4.15 -19.54 44.11
N LYS A 483 -3.44 -20.22 43.19
CA LYS A 483 -2.45 -19.59 42.32
C LYS A 483 -3.06 -18.45 41.49
N LEU A 484 -4.22 -18.68 40.87
CA LEU A 484 -4.91 -17.67 40.07
C LEU A 484 -5.37 -16.46 40.89
N LYS A 485 -5.86 -16.66 42.12
CA LYS A 485 -6.28 -15.55 43.00
C LYS A 485 -5.11 -14.68 43.47
N ASN A 486 -3.93 -15.26 43.64
CA ASN A 486 -2.74 -14.52 44.08
C ASN A 486 -2.26 -13.48 43.04
N GLU A 487 -2.53 -13.72 41.75
CA GLU A 487 -2.14 -12.81 40.66
C GLU A 487 -3.00 -11.54 40.55
N LYS A 488 -4.15 -11.47 41.25
CA LYS A 488 -5.06 -10.30 41.28
C LYS A 488 -5.41 -9.74 39.89
N PHE A 489 -5.94 -10.59 39.01
CA PHE A 489 -6.45 -10.18 37.70
C PHE A 489 -7.56 -9.14 37.82
N GLN A 490 -7.56 -8.15 36.92
CA GLN A 490 -8.59 -7.10 36.83
C GLN A 490 -9.68 -7.44 35.81
N SER A 491 -9.40 -8.28 34.81
CA SER A 491 -10.38 -8.72 33.83
C SER A 491 -11.54 -9.49 34.46
N LYS A 492 -12.74 -9.00 34.19
CA LYS A 492 -14.00 -9.65 34.58
C LYS A 492 -14.11 -11.06 34.01
N GLU A 493 -13.70 -11.31 32.76
CA GLU A 493 -13.78 -12.65 32.16
C GLU A 493 -12.88 -13.66 32.88
N ILE A 494 -11.66 -13.25 33.23
CA ILE A 494 -10.74 -14.11 33.99
C ILE A 494 -11.31 -14.38 35.39
N CYS A 495 -11.85 -13.35 36.06
CA CYS A 495 -12.52 -13.52 37.35
C CYS A 495 -13.71 -14.47 37.27
N ASP A 496 -14.57 -14.34 36.25
CA ASP A 496 -15.73 -15.19 36.04
C ASP A 496 -15.32 -16.65 35.77
N TYR A 497 -14.21 -16.87 35.04
CA TYR A 497 -13.66 -18.20 34.85
C TYR A 497 -13.13 -18.82 36.15
N ILE A 498 -12.45 -18.04 37.00
CA ILE A 498 -12.04 -18.51 38.33
C ILE A 498 -13.26 -18.95 39.14
N VAL A 499 -14.38 -18.20 39.08
CA VAL A 499 -15.64 -18.58 39.72
C VAL A 499 -16.22 -19.89 39.14
N GLN A 500 -16.09 -20.13 37.84
CA GLN A 500 -16.50 -21.40 37.24
C GLN A 500 -15.64 -22.57 37.74
N LEU A 501 -14.33 -22.38 37.85
CA LEU A 501 -13.43 -23.38 38.42
C LEU A 501 -13.79 -23.70 39.87
N GLU A 502 -14.17 -22.71 40.67
CA GLU A 502 -14.65 -22.93 42.05
C GLU A 502 -15.94 -23.75 42.12
N LYS A 503 -16.87 -23.53 41.18
CA LYS A 503 -18.08 -24.35 41.08
C LYS A 503 -17.74 -25.80 40.75
N GLU A 504 -16.80 -26.00 39.83
CA GLU A 504 -16.37 -27.32 39.41
C GLU A 504 -15.58 -28.05 40.51
N GLN A 505 -14.71 -27.34 41.23
CA GLN A 505 -14.06 -27.83 42.44
C GLN A 505 -15.10 -28.35 43.43
N LYS A 506 -16.12 -27.54 43.75
CA LYS A 506 -17.19 -27.93 44.69
C LYS A 506 -17.99 -29.13 44.21
N ARG A 507 -18.24 -29.25 42.90
CA ARG A 507 -18.88 -30.42 42.30
C ARG A 507 -18.03 -31.68 42.52
N LEU A 508 -16.74 -31.61 42.22
CA LEU A 508 -15.79 -32.71 42.42
C LEU A 508 -15.64 -33.08 43.89
N GLU A 509 -15.56 -32.11 44.82
CA GLU A 509 -15.53 -32.38 46.26
C GLU A 509 -16.77 -33.16 46.72
N LYS A 510 -17.94 -32.87 46.15
CA LYS A 510 -19.18 -33.59 46.45
C LYS A 510 -19.14 -35.03 45.91
N GLU A 511 -18.68 -35.21 44.67
CA GLU A 511 -18.53 -36.53 44.04
C GLU A 511 -17.50 -37.41 44.77
N GLU A 512 -16.35 -36.85 45.13
CA GLU A 512 -15.32 -37.54 45.92
C GLU A 512 -15.87 -37.95 47.30
N LYS A 513 -16.61 -37.07 47.99
CA LYS A 513 -17.27 -37.41 49.26
C LYS A 513 -18.31 -38.53 49.11
N GLU A 514 -19.12 -38.51 48.04
CA GLU A 514 -20.10 -39.56 47.76
C GLU A 514 -19.44 -40.91 47.43
N GLN A 515 -18.30 -40.90 46.72
CA GLN A 515 -17.50 -42.11 46.49
C GLN A 515 -16.87 -42.65 47.79
N CYS A 516 -16.42 -41.78 48.70
CA CYS A 516 -15.89 -42.21 49.99
C CYS A 516 -16.92 -42.93 50.88
N LEU A 517 -18.22 -42.64 50.70
CA LEU A 517 -19.33 -43.26 51.42
C LEU A 517 -19.89 -44.52 50.75
N THR A 518 -19.34 -44.94 49.60
CA THR A 518 -19.85 -46.07 48.83
C THR A 518 -18.78 -47.17 48.74
N VAL A 519 -19.13 -48.43 49.05
CA VAL A 519 -18.22 -49.58 48.93
C VAL A 519 -18.94 -50.70 48.17
N GLY A 520 -18.49 -51.00 46.94
CA GLY A 520 -19.21 -51.90 46.04
C GLY A 520 -20.50 -51.25 45.50
N LYS A 521 -21.66 -51.87 45.74
CA LYS A 521 -22.99 -51.31 45.38
C LYS A 521 -23.74 -50.71 46.59
N ILE A 522 -23.14 -50.67 47.77
CA ILE A 522 -23.77 -50.20 49.00
C ILE A 522 -23.29 -48.79 49.35
N LYS A 523 -24.23 -47.88 49.62
CA LYS A 523 -24.00 -46.54 50.15
C LYS A 523 -24.20 -46.54 51.67
N PHE A 524 -23.25 -45.97 52.42
CA PHE A 524 -23.25 -45.90 53.88
C PHE A 524 -23.57 -44.48 54.36
N GLU A 525 -24.12 -44.35 55.57
CA GLU A 525 -24.52 -43.06 56.14
C GLU A 525 -23.33 -42.28 56.71
N THR A 526 -22.30 -43.01 57.18
CA THR A 526 -21.08 -42.42 57.77
C THR A 526 -19.81 -42.99 57.13
N PHE A 527 -18.73 -42.20 57.16
CA PHE A 527 -17.44 -42.63 56.64
C PHE A 527 -16.85 -43.77 57.48
N GLU A 528 -17.04 -43.77 58.80
CA GLU A 528 -16.55 -44.82 59.69
C GLU A 528 -17.15 -46.19 59.35
N GLU A 529 -18.44 -46.25 59.01
CA GLU A 529 -19.10 -47.48 58.57
C GLU A 529 -18.57 -47.95 57.20
N ALA A 530 -18.43 -47.03 56.25
CA ALA A 530 -17.87 -47.33 54.93
C ALA A 530 -16.43 -47.84 55.03
N ASP A 531 -15.59 -47.22 55.86
CA ASP A 531 -14.18 -47.57 56.04
C ASP A 531 -14.00 -48.89 56.79
N CYS A 532 -14.84 -49.17 57.79
CA CYS A 532 -14.89 -50.48 58.45
C CYS A 532 -15.21 -51.59 57.45
N TYR A 533 -16.23 -51.39 56.61
CA TYR A 533 -16.63 -52.35 55.57
C TYR A 533 -15.55 -52.51 54.49
N ARG A 534 -14.85 -51.43 54.12
CA ARG A 534 -13.73 -51.44 53.16
C ARG A 534 -12.56 -52.26 53.69
N LYS A 535 -12.16 -52.04 54.95
CA LYS A 535 -11.09 -52.80 55.62
C LYS A 535 -11.44 -54.28 55.78
N GLU A 536 -12.70 -54.57 56.09
CA GLU A 536 -13.17 -55.95 56.19
C GLU A 536 -13.16 -56.65 54.83
N LYS A 537 -13.68 -56.00 53.78
CA LYS A 537 -13.61 -56.50 52.41
C LYS A 537 -12.17 -56.76 51.97
N GLU A 538 -11.26 -55.81 52.20
CA GLU A 538 -9.84 -55.97 51.87
C GLU A 538 -9.18 -57.13 52.64
N LYS A 539 -9.55 -57.33 53.91
CA LYS A 539 -9.07 -58.45 54.72
C LYS A 539 -9.54 -59.80 54.17
N TRP A 540 -10.78 -59.88 53.71
CA TRP A 540 -11.33 -61.10 53.09
C TRP A 540 -10.80 -61.32 51.68
N ASP A 541 -10.63 -60.26 50.87
CA ASP A 541 -9.99 -60.33 49.56
C ASP A 541 -8.53 -60.81 49.68
N LYS A 542 -7.74 -60.26 50.62
CA LYS A 542 -6.37 -60.73 50.92
C LYS A 542 -6.33 -62.18 51.41
N LYS A 543 -7.29 -62.60 52.26
CA LYS A 543 -7.40 -64.01 52.67
C LYS A 543 -7.71 -64.92 51.49
N LEU A 544 -8.60 -64.47 50.60
CA LEU A 544 -8.96 -65.20 49.39
C LEU A 544 -7.74 -65.33 48.46
N ASP A 545 -6.98 -64.25 48.26
CA ASP A 545 -5.79 -64.26 47.41
C ASP A 545 -4.68 -65.14 48.01
N ASN A 546 -4.43 -65.06 49.32
CA ASN A 546 -3.50 -65.98 50.00
C ASN A 546 -3.93 -67.45 49.89
N CYS A 547 -5.24 -67.74 49.93
CA CYS A 547 -5.77 -69.09 49.72
C CYS A 547 -5.60 -69.56 48.27
N LYS A 548 -5.76 -68.68 47.26
CA LYS A 548 -5.48 -69.01 45.85
C LYS A 548 -4.00 -69.32 45.64
N GLU A 549 -3.12 -68.54 46.25
CA GLU A 549 -1.66 -68.69 46.15
C GLU A 549 -1.16 -70.00 46.81
N TYR A 550 -1.64 -70.32 48.02
CA TYR A 550 -1.25 -71.54 48.75
C TYR A 550 -1.65 -72.85 48.02
N LEU A 551 -2.66 -72.81 47.15
CA LEU A 551 -3.16 -73.99 46.42
C LEU A 551 -2.71 -74.04 44.95
N GLY A 552 -1.96 -73.05 44.45
CA GLY A 552 -1.53 -73.00 43.05
C GLY A 552 -2.69 -72.90 42.05
N LEU A 553 -3.87 -72.46 42.48
CA LEU A 553 -5.08 -72.42 41.66
C LEU A 553 -5.15 -71.10 40.88
N LYS A 554 -5.06 -71.16 39.54
CA LYS A 554 -5.55 -70.08 38.66
C LYS A 554 -7.06 -69.90 38.86
N PRO A 555 -7.64 -68.71 38.58
CA PRO A 555 -8.91 -68.29 39.18
C PRO A 555 -10.04 -69.24 38.78
N LEU A 556 -10.37 -70.17 39.67
CA LEU A 556 -11.50 -71.07 39.57
C LEU A 556 -12.73 -70.36 40.13
N VAL A 557 -13.84 -70.44 39.42
CA VAL A 557 -15.12 -69.86 39.82
C VAL A 557 -15.76 -70.82 40.83
N THR A 558 -16.66 -70.34 41.69
CA THR A 558 -17.29 -71.12 42.77
C THR A 558 -17.88 -72.47 42.30
N GLN A 559 -18.28 -72.55 41.02
CA GLN A 559 -18.77 -73.77 40.36
C GLN A 559 -17.71 -74.88 40.23
N ASP A 560 -16.43 -74.53 40.06
CA ASP A 560 -15.35 -75.52 39.93
C ASP A 560 -15.01 -76.19 41.27
N ILE A 561 -15.24 -75.48 42.38
CA ILE A 561 -15.03 -76.00 43.74
C ILE A 561 -16.07 -77.10 44.06
N ASP A 562 -17.33 -76.89 43.68
CA ASP A 562 -18.38 -77.89 43.86
C ASP A 562 -18.18 -79.11 42.94
N PHE A 563 -17.57 -78.92 41.75
CA PHE A 563 -17.17 -80.01 40.87
C PHE A 563 -16.03 -80.85 41.48
N VAL A 564 -14.95 -80.21 41.94
CA VAL A 564 -13.83 -80.89 42.61
C VAL A 564 -14.30 -81.61 43.88
N TYR A 565 -15.23 -81.01 44.64
CA TYR A 565 -15.83 -81.66 45.82
C TYR A 565 -16.64 -82.91 45.44
N LYS A 566 -17.43 -82.86 44.36
CA LYS A 566 -18.20 -84.02 43.88
C LYS A 566 -17.31 -85.14 43.35
N GLU A 567 -16.27 -84.82 42.57
CA GLU A 567 -15.28 -85.79 42.08
C GLU A 567 -14.55 -86.49 43.25
N LEU A 568 -14.09 -85.73 44.24
CA LEU A 568 -13.42 -86.28 45.43
C LEU A 568 -14.34 -87.17 46.29
N MET A 569 -15.63 -86.88 46.33
CA MET A 569 -16.62 -87.68 47.07
C MET A 569 -17.05 -88.96 46.31
N ALA A 570 -16.85 -89.01 44.99
CA ALA A 570 -17.18 -90.17 44.16
C ALA A 570 -16.14 -91.30 44.24
N GLU A 571 -14.87 -91.01 44.55
CA GLU A 571 -13.79 -92.01 44.53
C GLU A 571 -13.65 -92.86 45.81
N GLY A 572 -14.30 -92.53 46.93
CA GLY A 572 -14.36 -93.40 48.12
C GLY A 572 -13.01 -93.86 48.70
N PHE A 573 -12.30 -93.01 49.45
CA PHE A 573 -11.04 -93.40 50.12
C PHE A 573 -10.82 -92.81 51.54
N THR A 574 -10.12 -93.57 52.39
CA THR A 574 -9.94 -93.42 53.85
C THR A 574 -8.56 -92.89 54.28
N SER A 575 -8.07 -91.82 53.64
CA SER A 575 -6.77 -91.20 53.97
C SER A 575 -6.91 -89.90 54.79
N LYS A 576 -6.17 -89.79 55.91
CA LYS A 576 -6.17 -88.63 56.83
C LYS A 576 -5.72 -87.31 56.15
N ILE A 577 -4.85 -87.41 55.13
CA ILE A 577 -4.37 -86.27 54.33
C ILE A 577 -5.48 -85.71 53.45
N LEU A 578 -6.40 -86.55 52.98
CA LEU A 578 -7.52 -86.12 52.13
C LEU A 578 -8.59 -85.38 52.95
N LEU A 579 -8.85 -85.81 54.19
CA LEU A 579 -9.74 -85.13 55.14
C LEU A 579 -9.28 -83.73 55.52
N GLU A 580 -7.97 -83.51 55.68
CA GLU A 580 -7.41 -82.18 55.90
C GLU A 580 -7.57 -81.28 54.66
N LYS A 581 -7.37 -81.83 53.46
CA LYS A 581 -7.61 -81.09 52.20
C LYS A 581 -9.10 -80.76 51.99
N LEU A 582 -10.01 -81.69 52.29
CA LEU A 582 -11.47 -81.46 52.24
C LEU A 582 -11.93 -80.36 53.20
N ASN A 583 -11.38 -80.32 54.42
CA ASN A 583 -11.66 -79.24 55.38
C ASN A 583 -11.15 -77.87 54.91
N ILE A 584 -10.05 -77.83 54.16
CA ILE A 584 -9.53 -76.60 53.54
C ILE A 584 -10.46 -76.16 52.40
N ILE A 585 -10.93 -77.09 51.55
CA ILE A 585 -11.87 -76.80 50.45
C ILE A 585 -13.20 -76.25 50.97
N LEU A 586 -13.77 -76.82 52.03
CA LEU A 586 -15.00 -76.32 52.66
C LEU A 586 -14.81 -74.90 53.24
N LYS A 587 -13.67 -74.64 53.90
CA LYS A 587 -13.33 -73.28 54.36
C LYS A 587 -13.20 -72.28 53.22
N ILE A 588 -12.67 -72.70 52.07
CA ILE A 588 -12.56 -71.85 50.88
C ILE A 588 -13.92 -71.55 50.27
N ARG A 589 -14.84 -72.54 50.25
CA ARG A 589 -16.23 -72.32 49.82
C ARG A 589 -16.93 -71.25 50.66
N ASP A 590 -16.78 -71.32 51.98
CA ASP A 590 -17.34 -70.32 52.91
C ASP A 590 -16.72 -68.92 52.71
N ILE A 591 -15.41 -68.86 52.41
CA ILE A 591 -14.72 -67.61 52.08
C ILE A 591 -15.25 -67.05 50.75
N TYR A 592 -15.42 -67.87 49.72
CA TYR A 592 -15.99 -67.45 48.44
C TYR A 592 -17.42 -66.94 48.59
N GLN A 593 -18.28 -67.63 49.34
CA GLN A 593 -19.66 -67.15 49.61
C GLN A 593 -19.68 -65.82 50.37
N LYS A 594 -18.75 -65.62 51.31
CA LYS A 594 -18.59 -64.32 52.00
C LYS A 594 -18.09 -63.22 51.06
N VAL A 595 -17.10 -63.50 50.22
CA VAL A 595 -16.59 -62.52 49.25
C VAL A 595 -17.65 -62.17 48.21
N ASP A 596 -18.40 -63.16 47.70
CA ASP A 596 -19.47 -62.93 46.71
C ASP A 596 -20.65 -62.16 47.32
N SER A 597 -21.04 -62.43 48.56
CA SER A 597 -22.07 -61.63 49.25
C SER A 597 -21.62 -60.19 49.54
N LEU A 598 -20.34 -59.99 49.89
CA LEU A 598 -19.73 -58.66 50.03
C LEU A 598 -19.64 -57.90 48.69
N LYS A 599 -19.38 -58.61 47.58
CA LYS A 599 -19.38 -58.05 46.21
C LYS A 599 -20.78 -57.76 45.68
N ALA A 600 -21.76 -58.60 45.99
CA ALA A 600 -23.15 -58.47 45.59
C ALA A 600 -23.92 -57.40 46.39
N GLY A 601 -23.37 -56.94 47.52
CA GLY A 601 -23.94 -55.87 48.32
C GLY A 601 -25.03 -56.34 49.30
N THR A 602 -24.99 -57.61 49.71
CA THR A 602 -25.95 -58.21 50.65
C THR A 602 -25.41 -58.14 52.09
N ARG A 603 -26.14 -57.52 53.03
CA ARG A 603 -25.80 -57.55 54.47
C ARG A 603 -25.84 -59.00 54.96
N LEU A 604 -24.67 -59.55 55.30
CA LEU A 604 -24.57 -60.85 55.99
C LEU A 604 -25.28 -60.72 57.35
N THR A 605 -26.30 -61.54 57.58
CA THR A 605 -26.98 -61.62 58.88
C THR A 605 -26.01 -62.19 59.91
N GLU A 606 -25.32 -61.31 60.63
CA GLU A 606 -24.43 -61.70 61.73
C GLU A 606 -25.23 -62.21 62.92
N GLU A 607 -24.92 -63.42 63.39
CA GLU A 607 -24.94 -63.70 64.82
C GLU A 607 -24.03 -62.65 65.48
N LYS A 608 -24.67 -61.58 65.98
CA LYS A 608 -23.99 -60.53 66.73
C LYS A 608 -23.35 -61.15 67.97
N GLN A 609 -22.06 -61.50 67.88
CA GLN A 609 -21.23 -61.81 69.03
C GLN A 609 -21.05 -60.53 69.84
N TYR A 610 -22.02 -60.26 70.70
CA TYR A 610 -21.90 -59.25 71.73
C TYR A 610 -21.14 -59.85 72.91
N ILE A 611 -20.23 -59.05 73.49
CA ILE A 611 -19.66 -59.34 74.80
C ILE A 611 -20.52 -58.68 75.87
N ILE A 612 -20.77 -59.38 76.97
CA ILE A 612 -21.56 -58.85 78.10
C ILE A 612 -20.64 -58.02 78.99
N CYS A 613 -21.04 -56.79 79.30
CA CYS A 613 -20.33 -55.96 80.25
C CYS A 613 -20.34 -56.61 81.64
N GLU A 614 -19.18 -56.99 82.17
CA GLU A 614 -19.10 -57.57 83.52
C GLU A 614 -19.55 -56.61 84.63
N SER A 615 -19.61 -55.30 84.36
CA SER A 615 -20.04 -54.31 85.36
C SER A 615 -21.51 -53.92 85.31
N CYS A 616 -22.17 -53.98 84.15
CA CYS A 616 -23.57 -53.54 84.02
C CYS A 616 -24.48 -54.50 83.24
N GLY A 617 -23.95 -55.63 82.77
CA GLY A 617 -24.71 -56.64 82.02
C GLY A 617 -25.10 -56.25 80.60
N SER A 618 -24.76 -55.05 80.13
CA SER A 618 -25.12 -54.58 78.78
C SER A 618 -24.37 -55.34 77.68
N ARG A 619 -25.03 -55.58 76.54
CA ARG A 619 -24.41 -56.17 75.34
C ARG A 619 -23.57 -55.11 74.63
N ILE A 620 -22.28 -55.39 74.43
CA ILE A 620 -21.32 -54.46 73.84
C ILE A 620 -20.75 -55.03 72.55
N ASN A 621 -20.58 -54.19 71.54
CA ASN A 621 -19.85 -54.54 70.33
C ASN A 621 -18.37 -54.83 70.70
N PRO A 622 -17.78 -55.96 70.27
CA PRO A 622 -16.41 -56.37 70.62
C PRO A 622 -15.33 -55.31 70.35
N CYS A 623 -15.58 -54.37 69.44
CA CYS A 623 -14.64 -53.30 69.09
C CYS A 623 -14.69 -52.07 70.00
N SER A 624 -15.59 -52.04 71.00
CA SER A 624 -15.75 -50.87 71.88
C SER A 624 -14.67 -50.84 72.97
N LYS A 625 -13.91 -49.75 73.08
CA LYS A 625 -12.89 -49.58 74.14
C LYS A 625 -13.51 -49.38 75.54
N PHE A 626 -14.72 -48.84 75.60
CA PHE A 626 -15.50 -48.60 76.81
C PHE A 626 -16.92 -49.11 76.63
N CYS A 627 -17.58 -49.48 77.72
CA CYS A 627 -19.00 -49.83 77.68
C CYS A 627 -19.84 -48.56 77.40
N PRO A 628 -20.64 -48.53 76.33
CA PRO A 628 -21.45 -47.34 76.00
C PRO A 628 -22.56 -47.06 77.01
N MET A 629 -22.92 -48.03 77.87
CA MET A 629 -23.97 -47.87 78.88
C MET A 629 -23.45 -47.43 80.25
N CYS A 630 -22.23 -47.82 80.65
CA CYS A 630 -21.70 -47.50 81.99
C CYS A 630 -20.32 -46.84 81.99
N GLY A 631 -19.71 -46.61 80.82
CA GLY A 631 -18.43 -45.93 80.66
C GLY A 631 -17.19 -46.71 81.11
N LYS A 632 -17.35 -47.89 81.74
CA LYS A 632 -16.20 -48.68 82.20
C LYS A 632 -15.40 -49.27 81.04
N PRO A 633 -14.05 -49.27 81.12
CA PRO A 633 -13.19 -49.86 80.10
C PRO A 633 -13.37 -51.37 80.02
N ILE A 634 -13.34 -51.90 78.80
CA ILE A 634 -13.44 -53.35 78.57
C ILE A 634 -12.03 -53.94 78.63
N VAL A 635 -11.71 -54.67 79.71
CA VAL A 635 -10.40 -55.29 79.90
C VAL A 635 -10.45 -56.74 79.41
N MET A 636 -9.92 -57.00 78.21
CA MET A 636 -9.74 -58.37 77.73
C MET A 636 -8.61 -59.06 78.51
N LYS A 637 -8.83 -60.29 78.99
CA LYS A 637 -7.80 -61.09 79.66
C LYS A 637 -7.24 -62.17 78.72
N ILE A 638 -5.92 -62.31 78.68
CA ILE A 638 -5.19 -63.35 77.95
C ILE A 638 -4.66 -64.40 78.94
N THR A 639 -4.70 -65.67 78.58
CA THR A 639 -4.17 -66.75 79.43
C THR A 639 -2.69 -66.98 79.13
N CYS A 640 -1.84 -66.98 80.17
CA CYS A 640 -0.43 -67.26 80.00
C CYS A 640 -0.22 -68.71 79.51
N PRO A 641 0.42 -68.93 78.35
CA PRO A 641 0.58 -70.27 77.80
C PRO A 641 1.52 -71.15 78.64
N LYS A 642 2.38 -70.56 79.48
CA LYS A 642 3.36 -71.30 80.29
C LYS A 642 2.81 -71.78 81.64
N CYS A 643 2.00 -70.98 82.33
CA CYS A 643 1.53 -71.30 83.69
C CYS A 643 0.01 -71.28 83.85
N GLY A 644 -0.74 -70.93 82.81
CA GLY A 644 -2.20 -70.83 82.86
C GLY A 644 -2.75 -69.60 83.58
N TYR A 645 -1.90 -68.70 84.10
CA TYR A 645 -2.37 -67.50 84.80
C TYR A 645 -3.02 -66.48 83.84
N LYS A 646 -4.20 -65.96 84.20
CA LYS A 646 -4.93 -64.96 83.38
C LYS A 646 -4.35 -63.56 83.59
N CYS A 647 -3.74 -63.02 82.55
CA CYS A 647 -3.13 -61.69 82.52
C CYS A 647 -4.02 -60.71 81.74
N GLU A 648 -3.83 -59.41 81.94
CA GLU A 648 -4.49 -58.40 81.09
C GLU A 648 -3.91 -58.46 79.67
N SER A 649 -4.73 -58.19 78.64
CA SER A 649 -4.31 -58.23 77.25
C SER A 649 -3.21 -57.24 76.89
N SER A 650 -2.93 -56.25 77.75
CA SER A 650 -1.83 -55.28 77.63
C SER A 650 -0.53 -55.72 78.32
N ALA A 651 -0.56 -56.80 79.11
CA ALA A 651 0.60 -57.25 79.88
C ALA A 651 1.67 -57.85 78.96
N LYS A 652 2.85 -57.24 78.91
CA LYS A 652 3.99 -57.75 78.12
C LYS A 652 4.59 -59.04 78.71
N PHE A 653 4.49 -59.21 80.02
CA PHE A 653 4.98 -60.38 80.75
C PHE A 653 3.91 -60.88 81.72
N CYS A 654 3.89 -62.19 81.95
CA CYS A 654 3.06 -62.82 82.96
C CYS A 654 3.55 -62.44 84.35
N GLY A 655 2.72 -61.75 85.14
CA GLY A 655 3.05 -61.34 86.51
C GLY A 655 3.30 -62.49 87.48
N MET A 656 2.94 -63.72 87.12
CA MET A 656 3.14 -64.92 87.95
C MET A 656 4.42 -65.70 87.62
N CYS A 657 4.74 -65.90 86.33
CA CYS A 657 5.86 -66.76 85.93
C CYS A 657 6.93 -66.05 85.08
N GLY A 658 6.76 -64.76 84.83
CA GLY A 658 7.67 -63.95 84.01
C GLY A 658 7.63 -64.25 82.50
N ASN A 659 6.77 -65.16 82.04
CA ASN A 659 6.71 -65.51 80.61
C ASN A 659 6.24 -64.33 79.78
N LYS A 660 6.96 -64.02 78.70
CA LYS A 660 6.57 -62.99 77.74
C LYS A 660 5.26 -63.38 77.05
N LEU A 661 4.30 -62.46 76.94
CA LEU A 661 2.97 -62.68 76.36
C LEU A 661 2.79 -61.98 75.00
N MET A 662 3.71 -61.06 74.66
CA MET A 662 3.83 -60.38 73.37
C MET A 662 5.28 -60.30 72.91
#